data_AF-A0A1V6D9M3-F1
#
_entry.id   AF-A0A1V6D9M3-F1
#
_cell.length_a   1.000
_cell.length_b   1.000
_cell.length_c   1.000
_cell.angle_alpha   90.00
_cell.angle_beta   90.00
_cell.angle_gamma   90.00
#
_symmetry.space_group_name_H-M   'P 1'
#
loop_
_entity.id
_entity.type
_entity.pdbx_description
1 polymer ?
#
loop_
_entity_poly.entity_id
_entity_poly.type
_entity_poly.pdbx_seq_one_letter_code
_entity_poly.pdbx_strand_id
1 'polypeptide(L)'
;MTKHALAVAVLLAASFAFAQDAVPPSDAAVFAQLKSFEHGQSMAPLHTVERMLEKTSDPAGRAALAQKLAALLADAQTTLDAKGFICKQLPLVATDAGVDAMAKLLTQAGTVEMAREALEHTPLAAALAALREDLPRRKGGELVAVIHSLGNRRDAQSAGALAGLLKDADPAVASAAALALGRIASPAACEALAKAHGDAKGPLLEAIREGQLDAAEALAAEDPAAAGALYEALWNDSDAKRFRLPALRGLLATRKEQAAAQLVQALDGPDASFYPIARSLAAEIPGTEITKLLVIELGKLQGAEKAALIDALAARQDPAARQSVLDLLNSDDLAVQYAAARAMATLGDAACVEPLLSLAGDAKGSAAPAARLALARIRDKQADAALLKAAATGAPDRRVAAIRALADRRTENASAVLLQAAGDGEPSVRLAALGALAVVAPADSYDKLIPLAASANEEQAEPARKALLAVAARLPDEPARVRPVLAALDKAAPAQRVNLLRVLGLLGTADALPAVRAALKDADAAVVDAAVRALADWPDPSAADALLDLASNAANPPHRVLAMRGYLRMAATAKIAPAERTALFERARNVARTPEAKRMLLAGLMDAPDAGALKLAVAYLNDADVQAEAIQSVLALGRLLASTARADVQEAMVRIESVSKDKKVLNEARAVAASTRKPLSANELAKFLTHDAARSAATKKMLNDKAPAGYAVTCYLDCGADGSDGQAPSVKLVSGAPYFWAGADTVAPVRFGSIWFDARKVAFEAAGLKADRNYQVGLSWWDFDHDDRTQSLWAVAKGKEAMLIKPTRLPSYQVGQHMPQELVVPLPRELTAGGSVRLEFRIEGKTNVVVSELWLLESTGTTGVPPVARETGQTPVPPKTGETPVLPYPAAPKDAPKAWEGPVLQPLAAAPAPAGAVKVLIVTGDDLHNWKATSPVLAELLAKDKRLHVSIAYDARFLADPKLHDYDVVVLHYVKWHKPDLAEPCRENLKKFVTGGKGLVVVHFACGAFQKWAGFEALAGRVYNPKLRGHDPHGTFTVRITDDKHPITSGMKDFQTLDELYTCLDGKTPIQVLAMATSKVDKKDYPMAFVLTAGKGKVFHCPLGHDVRAFAAEGVQELFRRGTAWVAGK
;
A
#
# COMPACT_ATOMS: atom_id res chain seq x y z
N MET A 1 -10.35 -72.33 -32.58
CA MET A 1 -10.29 -71.53 -33.83
C MET A 1 -10.40 -70.06 -33.42
N THR A 2 -9.64 -69.09 -33.92
CA THR A 2 -8.59 -69.15 -34.96
C THR A 2 -7.62 -67.98 -34.83
N LYS A 3 -6.31 -68.27 -34.86
CA LYS A 3 -5.26 -67.48 -35.52
C LYS A 3 -5.39 -65.94 -35.50
N HIS A 4 -5.06 -65.31 -34.37
CA HIS A 4 -4.34 -64.00 -34.37
C HIS A 4 -3.23 -63.91 -33.31
N ALA A 5 -2.79 -65.06 -32.78
CA ALA A 5 -1.42 -65.19 -32.33
C ALA A 5 -0.51 -65.23 -33.56
N LEU A 6 0.28 -64.17 -33.79
CA LEU A 6 1.73 -64.23 -34.11
C LEU A 6 2.41 -62.87 -34.30
N ALA A 7 1.68 -61.78 -34.60
CA ALA A 7 2.30 -60.52 -35.05
C ALA A 7 2.56 -59.46 -33.96
N VAL A 8 1.77 -59.43 -32.88
CA VAL A 8 1.91 -58.41 -31.79
C VAL A 8 2.73 -58.94 -30.61
N ALA A 9 3.05 -60.25 -30.60
CA ALA A 9 3.75 -60.93 -29.50
C ALA A 9 5.28 -60.71 -29.46
N VAL A 10 5.86 -59.82 -30.28
CA VAL A 10 7.32 -59.67 -30.45
C VAL A 10 7.85 -58.27 -30.11
N LEU A 11 7.00 -57.24 -30.00
CA LEU A 11 7.45 -55.85 -29.76
C LEU A 11 6.87 -55.15 -28.52
N LEU A 12 6.08 -55.86 -27.70
CA LEU A 12 5.63 -55.41 -26.37
C LEU A 12 5.98 -56.40 -25.24
N ALA A 13 6.93 -57.31 -25.51
CA ALA A 13 7.56 -58.17 -24.50
C ALA A 13 8.74 -57.50 -23.76
N ALA A 14 8.98 -56.21 -24.05
CA ALA A 14 9.76 -55.26 -23.26
C ALA A 14 9.04 -53.91 -23.42
N SER A 15 8.44 -53.28 -22.41
CA SER A 15 8.96 -53.07 -21.05
C SER A 15 7.84 -52.95 -20.00
N PHE A 16 7.18 -54.06 -19.65
CA PHE A 16 6.20 -54.11 -18.54
C PHE A 16 6.51 -55.24 -17.53
N ALA A 17 7.70 -55.16 -16.95
CA ALA A 17 8.14 -55.77 -15.69
C ALA A 17 9.45 -55.05 -15.31
N PHE A 18 9.67 -54.47 -14.13
CA PHE A 18 9.01 -54.58 -12.83
C PHE A 18 8.83 -53.19 -12.18
N ALA A 19 7.69 -52.99 -11.51
CA ALA A 19 7.61 -52.25 -10.24
C ALA A 19 6.30 -52.63 -9.51
N GLN A 20 6.14 -53.93 -9.22
CA GLN A 20 5.35 -54.34 -8.06
C GLN A 20 6.02 -53.83 -6.79
N ASP A 21 5.32 -53.88 -5.65
CA ASP A 21 5.82 -53.52 -4.32
C ASP A 21 7.23 -54.07 -4.03
N ALA A 22 8.25 -53.26 -4.33
CA ALA A 22 9.58 -53.50 -3.86
C ALA A 22 9.56 -53.18 -2.36
N VAL A 23 9.75 -54.21 -1.53
CA VAL A 23 10.08 -54.03 -0.12
C VAL A 23 11.13 -52.92 -0.04
N PRO A 24 10.91 -51.84 0.73
CA PRO A 24 11.87 -50.74 0.78
C PRO A 24 13.24 -51.34 1.13
N PRO A 25 14.31 -50.95 0.39
CA PRO A 25 15.63 -51.55 0.59
C PRO A 25 15.98 -51.46 2.07
N SER A 26 16.36 -52.60 2.66
CA SER A 26 16.74 -52.63 4.07
C SER A 26 17.82 -51.60 4.35
N ASP A 27 17.89 -51.07 5.58
CA ASP A 27 18.93 -50.11 5.99
C ASP A 27 20.32 -50.48 5.45
N ALA A 28 20.70 -51.75 5.59
CA ALA A 28 21.98 -52.27 5.11
C ALA A 28 22.21 -52.05 3.60
N ALA A 29 21.19 -52.20 2.76
CA ALA A 29 21.28 -51.94 1.33
C ALA A 29 21.39 -50.45 1.01
N VAL A 30 20.70 -49.58 1.76
CA VAL A 30 20.78 -48.12 1.60
C VAL A 30 22.17 -47.61 1.99
N PHE A 31 22.72 -48.05 3.13
CA PHE A 31 24.07 -47.66 3.55
C PHE A 31 25.17 -48.24 2.65
N ALA A 32 24.97 -49.44 2.08
CA ALA A 32 25.88 -49.99 1.07
C ALA A 32 25.87 -49.19 -0.24
N GLN A 33 24.72 -48.70 -0.69
CA GLN A 33 24.62 -47.82 -1.86
C GLN A 33 25.20 -46.43 -1.60
N LEU A 34 24.99 -45.87 -0.41
CA LEU A 34 25.61 -44.61 0.00
C LEU A 34 27.14 -44.73 0.02
N LYS A 35 27.67 -45.85 0.51
CA LYS A 35 29.13 -46.08 0.61
C LYS A 35 29.86 -45.89 -0.73
N SER A 36 29.29 -46.40 -1.82
CA SER A 36 29.88 -46.34 -3.17
C SER A 36 29.35 -45.19 -4.04
N PHE A 37 28.68 -44.20 -3.45
CA PHE A 37 28.03 -43.13 -4.20
C PHE A 37 29.03 -42.15 -4.81
N GLU A 38 28.90 -41.82 -6.08
CA GLU A 38 29.69 -40.78 -6.77
C GLU A 38 28.78 -39.77 -7.47
N HIS A 39 29.27 -38.54 -7.61
CA HIS A 39 28.52 -37.47 -8.24
C HIS A 39 28.11 -37.81 -9.68
N GLY A 40 26.80 -37.73 -9.95
CA GLY A 40 26.20 -38.16 -11.23
C GLY A 40 25.49 -39.52 -11.16
N GLN A 41 25.63 -40.28 -10.08
CA GLN A 41 24.79 -41.45 -9.79
C GLN A 41 23.40 -41.03 -9.27
N SER A 42 22.50 -42.00 -9.10
CA SER A 42 21.15 -41.76 -8.56
C SER A 42 21.19 -41.21 -7.14
N MET A 43 20.44 -40.13 -6.86
CA MET A 43 20.32 -39.51 -5.54
C MET A 43 19.40 -40.29 -4.56
N ALA A 44 18.81 -41.40 -5.00
CA ALA A 44 17.87 -42.21 -4.19
C ALA A 44 18.40 -42.65 -2.81
N PRO A 45 19.66 -43.11 -2.62
CA PRO A 45 20.18 -43.43 -1.29
C PRO A 45 20.33 -42.18 -0.40
N LEU A 46 20.72 -41.03 -0.95
CA LEU A 46 20.88 -39.77 -0.20
C LEU A 46 19.52 -39.29 0.35
N HIS A 47 18.52 -39.16 -0.53
CA HIS A 47 17.15 -38.83 -0.13
C HIS A 47 16.52 -39.84 0.83
N THR A 48 17.04 -41.08 0.89
CA THR A 48 16.55 -42.09 1.83
C THR A 48 17.17 -41.92 3.20
N VAL A 49 18.46 -41.58 3.29
CA VAL A 49 19.13 -41.21 4.54
C VAL A 49 18.60 -39.89 5.11
N GLU A 50 18.32 -38.89 4.27
CA GLU A 50 17.66 -37.65 4.70
C GLU A 50 16.27 -37.93 5.31
N ARG A 51 15.44 -38.73 4.64
CA ARG A 51 14.14 -39.16 5.20
C ARG A 51 14.25 -40.04 6.45
N MET A 52 15.36 -40.75 6.66
CA MET A 52 15.63 -41.44 7.92
C MET A 52 15.91 -40.42 9.03
N LEU A 53 16.77 -39.42 8.77
CA LEU A 53 17.07 -38.33 9.72
C LEU A 53 15.82 -37.52 10.10
N GLU A 54 14.97 -37.17 9.12
CA GLU A 54 13.70 -36.47 9.34
C GLU A 54 12.73 -37.26 10.22
N LYS A 55 12.65 -38.58 10.03
CA LYS A 55 11.73 -39.47 10.76
C LYS A 55 12.24 -39.88 12.14
N THR A 56 13.54 -39.81 12.39
CA THR A 56 14.15 -40.21 13.66
C THR A 56 14.22 -39.04 14.63
N SER A 57 13.17 -38.91 15.45
CA SER A 57 13.06 -37.87 16.48
C SER A 57 13.63 -38.27 17.85
N ASP A 58 13.82 -39.55 18.13
CA ASP A 58 14.25 -40.04 19.45
C ASP A 58 15.78 -40.08 19.60
N PRO A 59 16.33 -39.85 20.81
CA PRO A 59 17.78 -39.80 21.01
C PRO A 59 18.51 -41.11 20.70
N ALA A 60 17.90 -42.28 20.94
CA ALA A 60 18.54 -43.58 20.74
C ALA A 60 18.63 -43.93 19.24
N GLY A 61 17.56 -43.68 18.48
CA GLY A 61 17.54 -43.77 17.03
C GLY A 61 18.54 -42.81 16.38
N ARG A 62 18.62 -41.55 16.85
CA ARG A 62 19.61 -40.58 16.37
C ARG A 62 21.04 -41.03 16.63
N ALA A 63 21.33 -41.55 17.83
CA ALA A 63 22.63 -42.11 18.15
C ALA A 63 22.99 -43.32 17.27
N ALA A 64 22.06 -44.25 17.06
CA ALA A 64 22.26 -45.41 16.19
C ALA A 64 22.48 -45.02 14.72
N LEU A 65 21.75 -44.02 14.23
CA LEU A 65 21.90 -43.49 12.87
C LEU A 65 23.22 -42.74 12.69
N ALA A 66 23.60 -41.91 13.67
CA ALA A 66 24.90 -41.25 13.70
C ALA A 66 26.06 -42.27 13.74
N GLN A 67 25.92 -43.37 14.49
CA GLN A 67 26.92 -44.44 14.55
C GLN A 67 27.07 -45.17 13.21
N LYS A 68 25.97 -45.44 12.49
CA LYS A 68 26.01 -46.00 11.12
C LYS A 68 26.74 -45.06 10.14
N LEU A 69 26.45 -43.76 10.21
CA LEU A 69 27.08 -42.73 9.37
C LEU A 69 28.57 -42.55 9.71
N ALA A 70 28.92 -42.52 11.00
CA ALA A 70 30.31 -42.47 11.48
C ALA A 70 31.13 -43.68 11.05
N ALA A 71 30.54 -44.89 11.06
CA ALA A 71 31.18 -46.10 10.56
C ALA A 71 31.49 -46.01 9.05
N LEU A 72 30.59 -45.40 8.24
CA LEU A 72 30.87 -45.16 6.82
C LEU A 72 31.99 -44.13 6.60
N LEU A 73 32.11 -43.08 7.41
CA LEU A 73 33.25 -42.15 7.32
C LEU A 73 34.59 -42.82 7.60
N ALA A 74 34.61 -43.76 8.55
CA ALA A 74 35.81 -44.50 8.95
C ALA A 74 36.23 -45.58 7.93
N ASP A 75 35.33 -46.01 7.04
CA ASP A 75 35.60 -47.04 6.05
C ASP A 75 36.40 -46.47 4.85
N ALA A 76 37.53 -47.10 4.55
CA ALA A 76 38.45 -46.68 3.49
C ALA A 76 37.88 -46.85 2.07
N GLN A 77 36.83 -47.66 1.91
CA GLN A 77 36.15 -47.88 0.62
C GLN A 77 34.96 -46.93 0.41
N THR A 78 34.71 -45.98 1.33
CA THR A 78 33.70 -44.93 1.17
C THR A 78 34.25 -43.79 0.31
N THR A 79 33.55 -43.43 -0.75
CA THR A 79 33.95 -42.38 -1.70
C THR A 79 34.00 -40.98 -1.08
N LEU A 80 34.70 -40.04 -1.72
CA LEU A 80 34.77 -38.65 -1.27
C LEU A 80 33.41 -37.94 -1.31
N ASP A 81 32.58 -38.21 -2.33
CA ASP A 81 31.23 -37.63 -2.43
C ASP A 81 30.30 -38.14 -1.32
N ALA A 82 30.37 -39.44 -1.01
CA ALA A 82 29.64 -40.01 0.11
C ALA A 82 30.11 -39.42 1.45
N LYS A 83 31.43 -39.30 1.68
CA LYS A 83 31.98 -38.63 2.88
C LYS A 83 31.51 -37.18 2.97
N GLY A 84 31.54 -36.42 1.87
CA GLY A 84 31.08 -35.03 1.79
C GLY A 84 29.59 -34.87 2.10
N PHE A 85 28.74 -35.81 1.65
CA PHE A 85 27.33 -35.86 2.06
C PHE A 85 27.19 -36.19 3.55
N ILE A 86 27.85 -37.23 4.05
CA ILE A 86 27.74 -37.66 5.45
C ILE A 86 28.19 -36.54 6.42
N CYS A 87 29.26 -35.81 6.09
CA CYS A 87 29.71 -34.64 6.86
C CYS A 87 28.65 -33.52 6.92
N LYS A 88 27.76 -33.38 5.95
CA LYS A 88 26.63 -32.43 6.01
C LYS A 88 25.47 -32.94 6.88
N GLN A 89 25.34 -34.25 7.05
CA GLN A 89 24.26 -34.86 7.83
C GLN A 89 24.59 -35.04 9.32
N LEU A 90 25.85 -35.35 9.68
CA LEU A 90 26.25 -35.56 11.08
C LEU A 90 26.00 -34.37 12.03
N PRO A 91 26.15 -33.09 11.61
CA PRO A 91 25.82 -31.93 12.45
C PRO A 91 24.34 -31.88 12.87
N LEU A 92 23.43 -32.47 12.08
CA LEU A 92 21.98 -32.49 12.36
C LEU A 92 21.62 -33.46 13.50
N VAL A 93 22.45 -34.47 13.77
CA VAL A 93 22.28 -35.45 14.85
C VAL A 93 23.22 -35.22 16.03
N ALA A 94 24.33 -34.48 15.84
CA ALA A 94 25.20 -33.92 16.88
C ALA A 94 25.54 -34.92 18.01
N THR A 95 26.33 -35.95 17.71
CA THR A 95 26.78 -36.97 18.69
C THR A 95 28.30 -37.03 18.76
N ASP A 96 28.84 -37.45 19.91
CA ASP A 96 30.29 -37.59 20.12
C ASP A 96 30.91 -38.57 19.12
N ALA A 97 30.25 -39.69 18.82
CA ALA A 97 30.69 -40.65 17.80
C ALA A 97 30.77 -40.03 16.38
N GLY A 98 29.88 -39.09 16.06
CA GLY A 98 29.95 -38.30 14.83
C GLY A 98 31.13 -37.33 14.84
N VAL A 99 31.36 -36.63 15.96
CA VAL A 99 32.50 -35.73 16.15
C VAL A 99 33.82 -36.48 16.02
N ASP A 100 33.99 -37.62 16.68
CA ASP A 100 35.18 -38.47 16.62
C ASP A 100 35.49 -38.94 15.19
N ALA A 101 34.45 -39.24 14.39
CA ALA A 101 34.60 -39.63 13.00
C ALA A 101 35.04 -38.44 12.13
N MET A 102 34.44 -37.27 12.31
CA MET A 102 34.81 -36.04 11.58
C MET A 102 36.20 -35.55 11.97
N ALA A 103 36.58 -35.62 13.25
CA ALA A 103 37.90 -35.24 13.74
C ALA A 103 39.03 -36.08 13.10
N LYS A 104 38.79 -37.37 12.83
CA LYS A 104 39.73 -38.25 12.12
C LYS A 104 39.89 -37.88 10.63
N LEU A 105 38.88 -37.26 10.01
CA LEU A 105 38.96 -36.81 8.62
C LEU A 105 39.83 -35.55 8.44
N LEU A 106 40.09 -34.80 9.51
CA LEU A 106 41.02 -33.66 9.47
C LEU A 106 42.45 -34.10 9.10
N THR A 107 42.85 -35.33 9.42
CA THR A 107 44.19 -35.85 9.07
C THR A 107 44.24 -36.59 7.72
N GLN A 108 43.11 -36.73 7.02
CA GLN A 108 43.01 -37.42 5.74
C GLN A 108 43.06 -36.42 4.56
N ALA A 109 43.90 -36.72 3.57
CA ALA A 109 44.03 -35.90 2.36
C ALA A 109 42.71 -35.89 1.58
N GLY A 110 42.26 -34.70 1.16
CA GLY A 110 41.00 -34.52 0.41
C GLY A 110 39.73 -34.41 1.27
N THR A 111 39.79 -34.63 2.59
CA THR A 111 38.62 -34.53 3.48
C THR A 111 38.70 -33.44 4.56
N VAL A 112 39.81 -32.68 4.61
CA VAL A 112 40.07 -31.64 5.62
C VAL A 112 38.92 -30.62 5.68
N GLU A 113 38.57 -29.99 4.56
CA GLU A 113 37.66 -28.86 4.55
C GLU A 113 36.22 -29.26 4.90
N MET A 114 35.72 -30.37 4.32
CA MET A 114 34.39 -30.91 4.66
C MET A 114 34.28 -31.31 6.13
N ALA A 115 35.38 -31.74 6.76
CA ALA A 115 35.43 -32.09 8.18
C ALA A 115 35.46 -30.84 9.07
N ARG A 116 36.26 -29.83 8.70
CA ARG A 116 36.30 -28.52 9.35
C ARG A 116 34.93 -27.85 9.35
N GLU A 117 34.29 -27.74 8.19
CA GLU A 117 32.94 -27.17 8.03
C GLU A 117 31.91 -27.93 8.87
N ALA A 118 31.94 -29.26 8.86
CA ALA A 118 30.99 -30.05 9.64
C ALA A 118 31.18 -29.88 11.15
N LEU A 119 32.42 -29.81 11.63
CA LEU A 119 32.72 -29.52 13.04
C LEU A 119 32.31 -28.09 13.43
N GLU A 120 32.52 -27.10 12.54
CA GLU A 120 32.04 -25.73 12.71
C GLU A 120 30.51 -25.68 12.88
N HIS A 121 29.75 -26.52 12.19
CA HIS A 121 28.29 -26.59 12.32
C HIS A 121 27.77 -27.53 13.43
N THR A 122 28.65 -28.29 14.09
CA THR A 122 28.23 -29.28 15.11
C THR A 122 28.14 -28.65 16.52
N PRO A 123 26.96 -28.60 17.18
CA PRO A 123 26.73 -27.86 18.42
C PRO A 123 27.26 -28.56 19.71
N LEU A 124 28.39 -29.29 19.62
CA LEU A 124 29.03 -29.96 20.75
C LEU A 124 30.37 -29.31 21.13
N ALA A 125 30.70 -29.32 22.42
CA ALA A 125 32.00 -28.85 22.93
C ALA A 125 33.18 -29.68 22.40
N ALA A 126 32.97 -30.99 22.17
CA ALA A 126 33.95 -31.88 21.55
C ALA A 126 34.34 -31.45 20.13
N ALA A 127 33.40 -30.86 19.36
CA ALA A 127 33.70 -30.36 18.01
C ALA A 127 34.65 -29.15 18.04
N LEU A 128 34.51 -28.28 19.04
CA LEU A 128 35.44 -27.18 19.28
C LEU A 128 36.79 -27.67 19.79
N ALA A 129 36.82 -28.72 20.63
CA ALA A 129 38.07 -29.37 21.03
C ALA A 129 38.84 -29.92 19.83
N ALA A 130 38.16 -30.62 18.91
CA ALA A 130 38.77 -31.12 17.68
C ALA A 130 39.35 -29.99 16.80
N LEU A 131 38.63 -28.88 16.63
CA LEU A 131 39.13 -27.70 15.90
C LEU A 131 40.34 -27.05 16.59
N ARG A 132 40.36 -26.98 17.92
CA ARG A 132 41.52 -26.48 18.70
C ARG A 132 42.74 -27.39 18.60
N GLU A 133 42.56 -28.71 18.58
CA GLU A 133 43.64 -29.67 18.39
C GLU A 133 44.22 -29.66 16.97
N ASP A 134 43.41 -29.26 15.99
CA ASP A 134 43.81 -29.16 14.59
C ASP A 134 44.51 -27.83 14.26
N LEU A 135 44.12 -26.74 14.93
CA LEU A 135 44.71 -25.39 14.79
C LEU A 135 46.25 -25.38 14.67
N PRO A 136 47.05 -25.97 15.58
CA PRO A 136 48.52 -25.95 15.48
C PRO A 136 49.11 -26.83 14.36
N ARG A 137 48.29 -27.62 13.67
CA ARG A 137 48.70 -28.50 12.55
C ARG A 137 48.65 -27.79 11.20
N ARG A 138 47.97 -26.64 11.12
CA ARG A 138 47.69 -25.90 9.88
C ARG A 138 48.67 -24.76 9.62
N LYS A 139 48.74 -24.33 8.36
CA LYS A 139 49.50 -23.16 7.89
C LYS A 139 48.75 -22.44 6.77
N GLY A 140 49.00 -21.14 6.60
CA GLY A 140 48.42 -20.32 5.53
C GLY A 140 46.89 -20.38 5.49
N GLY A 141 46.32 -20.58 4.31
CA GLY A 141 44.86 -20.59 4.10
C GLY A 141 44.09 -21.60 4.95
N GLU A 142 44.64 -22.81 5.19
CA GLU A 142 43.98 -23.80 6.05
C GLU A 142 43.93 -23.32 7.52
N LEU A 143 44.96 -22.62 7.98
CA LEU A 143 45.01 -22.06 9.33
C LEU A 143 43.98 -20.93 9.50
N VAL A 144 43.88 -20.04 8.50
CA VAL A 144 42.85 -18.99 8.45
C VAL A 144 41.43 -19.59 8.54
N ALA A 145 41.17 -20.71 7.85
CA ALA A 145 39.87 -21.38 7.90
C ALA A 145 39.52 -21.92 9.29
N VAL A 146 40.47 -22.55 10.01
CA VAL A 146 40.26 -23.02 11.38
C VAL A 146 40.08 -21.85 12.35
N ILE A 147 40.86 -20.77 12.21
CA ILE A 147 40.70 -19.52 12.98
C ILE A 147 39.27 -18.96 12.83
N HIS A 148 38.77 -18.85 11.60
CA HIS A 148 37.41 -18.39 11.34
C HIS A 148 36.36 -19.32 11.98
N SER A 149 36.56 -20.64 11.91
CA SER A 149 35.64 -21.63 12.53
C SER A 149 35.47 -21.39 14.04
N LEU A 150 36.60 -21.16 14.74
CA LEU A 150 36.62 -20.91 16.19
C LEU A 150 36.04 -19.54 16.55
N GLY A 151 36.31 -18.52 15.73
CA GLY A 151 35.75 -17.17 15.87
C GLY A 151 34.25 -17.12 15.65
N ASN A 152 33.75 -17.74 14.58
CA ASN A 152 32.32 -17.82 14.25
C ASN A 152 31.52 -18.54 15.36
N ARG A 153 32.13 -19.56 15.98
CA ARG A 153 31.56 -20.29 17.12
C ARG A 153 31.78 -19.62 18.48
N ARG A 154 32.42 -18.43 18.52
CA ARG A 154 32.72 -17.64 19.72
C ARG A 154 33.41 -18.45 20.82
N ASP A 155 34.33 -19.34 20.44
CA ASP A 155 34.99 -20.25 21.39
C ASP A 155 35.98 -19.52 22.32
N ALA A 156 35.52 -19.15 23.52
CA ALA A 156 36.33 -18.46 24.51
C ALA A 156 37.61 -19.22 24.91
N GLN A 157 37.63 -20.56 24.82
CA GLN A 157 38.82 -21.37 25.12
C GLN A 157 39.93 -21.19 24.07
N SER A 158 39.59 -20.75 22.85
CA SER A 158 40.56 -20.47 21.79
C SER A 158 41.26 -19.11 21.94
N ALA A 159 40.76 -18.21 22.80
CA ALA A 159 41.28 -16.84 22.89
C ALA A 159 42.80 -16.76 23.14
N GLY A 160 43.34 -17.61 24.01
CA GLY A 160 44.79 -17.67 24.28
C GLY A 160 45.63 -18.16 23.09
N ALA A 161 45.13 -19.14 22.33
CA ALA A 161 45.83 -19.65 21.15
C ALA A 161 45.79 -18.63 20.00
N LEU A 162 44.63 -18.02 19.75
CA LEU A 162 44.44 -16.98 18.74
C LEU A 162 45.24 -15.70 19.06
N ALA A 163 45.37 -15.33 20.33
CA ALA A 163 46.23 -14.22 20.75
C ALA A 163 47.71 -14.44 20.38
N GLY A 164 48.18 -15.69 20.36
CA GLY A 164 49.52 -16.03 19.88
C GLY A 164 49.69 -15.79 18.37
N LEU A 165 48.64 -16.04 17.58
CA LEU A 165 48.64 -15.90 16.12
C LEU A 165 48.57 -14.44 15.63
N LEU A 166 48.28 -13.48 16.51
CA LEU A 166 48.42 -12.03 16.21
C LEU A 166 49.86 -11.63 15.83
N LYS A 167 50.85 -12.47 16.13
CA LYS A 167 52.28 -12.29 15.82
C LYS A 167 52.77 -13.21 14.71
N ASP A 168 51.87 -13.89 13.99
CA ASP A 168 52.26 -14.74 12.86
C ASP A 168 52.93 -13.92 11.75
N ALA A 169 53.87 -14.54 11.04
CA ALA A 169 54.58 -13.92 9.93
C ALA A 169 53.69 -13.74 8.68
N ASP A 170 52.60 -14.51 8.55
CA ASP A 170 51.58 -14.33 7.54
C ASP A 170 50.54 -13.26 7.99
N PRO A 171 50.46 -12.10 7.33
CA PRO A 171 49.50 -11.05 7.69
C PRO A 171 48.04 -11.50 7.58
N ALA A 172 47.71 -12.51 6.76
CA ALA A 172 46.37 -13.04 6.67
C ALA A 172 46.00 -13.85 7.91
N VAL A 173 46.93 -14.65 8.45
CA VAL A 173 46.76 -15.39 9.72
C VAL A 173 46.59 -14.43 10.89
N ALA A 174 47.46 -13.42 11.01
CA ALA A 174 47.40 -12.43 12.07
C ALA A 174 46.10 -11.59 12.02
N SER A 175 45.66 -11.19 10.82
CA SER A 175 44.39 -10.45 10.65
C SER A 175 43.16 -11.31 10.95
N ALA A 176 43.16 -12.57 10.50
CA ALA A 176 42.09 -13.52 10.82
C ALA A 176 41.98 -13.76 12.33
N ALA A 177 43.12 -13.87 13.04
CA ALA A 177 43.16 -14.01 14.49
C ALA A 177 42.55 -12.79 15.20
N ALA A 178 42.83 -11.57 14.75
CA ALA A 178 42.23 -10.35 15.30
C ALA A 178 40.70 -10.32 15.13
N LEU A 179 40.19 -10.64 13.94
CA LEU A 179 38.75 -10.70 13.67
C LEU A 179 38.06 -11.82 14.48
N ALA A 180 38.69 -12.98 14.61
CA ALA A 180 38.17 -14.09 15.40
C ALA A 180 38.11 -13.75 16.90
N LEU A 181 39.13 -13.09 17.45
CA LEU A 181 39.12 -12.58 18.83
C LEU A 181 38.00 -11.55 19.06
N GLY A 182 37.74 -10.68 18.06
CA GLY A 182 36.63 -9.73 18.11
C GLY A 182 35.28 -10.42 18.25
N ARG A 183 35.01 -11.44 17.41
CA ARG A 183 33.77 -12.24 17.46
C ARG A 183 33.63 -13.06 18.74
N ILE A 184 34.74 -13.52 19.33
CA ILE A 184 34.75 -14.25 20.59
C ILE A 184 34.38 -13.33 21.77
N ALA A 185 34.80 -12.06 21.74
CA ALA A 185 34.44 -11.01 22.71
C ALA A 185 34.64 -11.36 24.21
N SER A 186 35.42 -12.39 24.53
CA SER A 186 35.72 -12.77 25.92
C SER A 186 36.74 -11.80 26.54
N PRO A 187 36.82 -11.67 27.87
CA PRO A 187 37.78 -10.76 28.52
C PRO A 187 39.22 -10.97 28.07
N ALA A 188 39.65 -12.23 27.92
CA ALA A 188 40.98 -12.58 27.41
C ALA A 188 41.18 -12.18 25.93
N ALA A 189 40.12 -12.24 25.11
CA ALA A 189 40.18 -11.82 23.71
C ALA A 189 40.24 -10.29 23.56
N CYS A 190 39.44 -9.56 24.35
CA CYS A 190 39.49 -8.10 24.42
C CYS A 190 40.85 -7.60 24.93
N GLU A 191 41.42 -8.25 25.95
CA GLU A 191 42.76 -7.95 26.47
C GLU A 191 43.85 -8.21 25.40
N ALA A 192 43.75 -9.31 24.64
CA ALA A 192 44.68 -9.61 23.56
C ALA A 192 44.64 -8.55 22.44
N LEU A 193 43.44 -8.14 22.01
CA LEU A 193 43.25 -7.07 21.03
C LEU A 193 43.80 -5.74 21.53
N ALA A 194 43.49 -5.36 22.77
CA ALA A 194 43.99 -4.13 23.38
C ALA A 194 45.54 -4.08 23.46
N LYS A 195 46.17 -5.20 23.84
CA LYS A 195 47.64 -5.31 23.89
C LYS A 195 48.28 -5.25 22.50
N ALA A 196 47.66 -5.85 21.49
CA ALA A 196 48.21 -5.88 20.13
C ALA A 196 48.04 -4.55 19.37
N HIS A 197 47.05 -3.73 19.73
CA HIS A 197 46.72 -2.49 19.01
C HIS A 197 47.92 -1.54 18.86
N GLY A 198 48.69 -1.28 19.92
CA GLY A 198 49.75 -0.27 19.91
C GLY A 198 50.96 -0.60 19.02
N ASP A 199 51.27 -1.88 18.83
CA ASP A 199 52.41 -2.34 18.03
C ASP A 199 52.02 -2.65 16.57
N ALA A 200 50.74 -2.82 16.28
CA ALA A 200 50.22 -3.25 14.99
C ALA A 200 50.30 -2.15 13.92
N LYS A 201 50.47 -2.56 12.66
CA LYS A 201 50.55 -1.67 11.49
C LYS A 201 49.85 -2.30 10.28
N GLY A 202 49.41 -1.45 9.34
CA GLY A 202 48.81 -1.89 8.08
C GLY A 202 47.56 -2.76 8.29
N PRO A 203 47.38 -3.86 7.53
CA PRO A 203 46.20 -4.71 7.61
C PRO A 203 45.87 -5.23 9.02
N LEU A 204 46.89 -5.55 9.83
CA LEU A 204 46.69 -6.06 11.18
C LEU A 204 46.08 -5.00 12.12
N LEU A 205 46.52 -3.75 12.05
CA LEU A 205 45.94 -2.67 12.85
C LEU A 205 44.47 -2.43 12.48
N GLU A 206 44.16 -2.46 11.19
CA GLU A 206 42.79 -2.35 10.69
C GLU A 206 41.90 -3.52 11.14
N ALA A 207 42.43 -4.74 11.16
CA ALA A 207 41.73 -5.92 11.67
C ALA A 207 41.56 -5.91 13.21
N ILE A 208 42.52 -5.34 13.96
CA ILE A 208 42.39 -5.17 15.41
C ILE A 208 41.33 -4.11 15.74
N ARG A 209 41.33 -2.97 15.04
CA ARG A 209 40.29 -1.93 15.22
C ARG A 209 38.89 -2.45 14.90
N GLU A 210 38.77 -3.28 13.86
CA GLU A 210 37.53 -3.96 13.48
C GLU A 210 37.11 -5.00 14.53
N GLY A 211 38.04 -5.85 15.00
CA GLY A 211 37.78 -6.79 16.09
C GLY A 211 37.43 -6.12 17.43
N GLN A 212 37.99 -4.94 17.73
CA GLN A 212 37.63 -4.14 18.90
C GLN A 212 36.21 -3.57 18.79
N LEU A 213 35.77 -3.20 17.58
CA LEU A 213 34.40 -2.76 17.33
C LEU A 213 33.42 -3.93 17.48
N ASP A 214 33.69 -5.07 16.83
CA ASP A 214 32.89 -6.31 16.94
C ASP A 214 32.74 -6.73 18.42
N ALA A 215 33.82 -6.69 19.19
CA ALA A 215 33.80 -7.02 20.61
C ALA A 215 33.00 -6.00 21.44
N ALA A 216 33.11 -4.70 21.13
CA ALA A 216 32.34 -3.65 21.81
C ALA A 216 30.83 -3.77 21.52
N GLU A 217 30.45 -4.11 20.30
CA GLU A 217 29.06 -4.34 19.91
C GLU A 217 28.50 -5.62 20.55
N ALA A 218 29.28 -6.70 20.61
CA ALA A 218 28.90 -7.93 21.30
C ALA A 218 28.73 -7.73 22.82
N LEU A 219 29.61 -6.94 23.46
CA LEU A 219 29.56 -6.67 24.90
C LEU A 219 28.55 -5.60 25.31
N ALA A 220 28.04 -4.77 24.39
CA ALA A 220 27.26 -3.56 24.71
C ALA A 220 26.01 -3.82 25.59
N ALA A 221 25.44 -5.02 25.55
CA ALA A 221 24.30 -5.43 26.39
C ALA A 221 24.70 -6.19 27.67
N GLU A 222 25.82 -6.91 27.65
CA GLU A 222 26.25 -7.82 28.73
C GLU A 222 27.24 -7.15 29.70
N ASP A 223 28.21 -6.39 29.17
CA ASP A 223 29.15 -5.56 29.93
C ASP A 223 29.31 -4.18 29.25
N PRO A 224 28.41 -3.22 29.54
CA PRO A 224 28.49 -1.86 29.01
C PRO A 224 29.77 -1.10 29.42
N ALA A 225 30.44 -1.51 30.50
CA ALA A 225 31.67 -0.87 30.95
C ALA A 225 32.86 -1.30 30.08
N ALA A 226 33.00 -2.60 29.82
CA ALA A 226 34.00 -3.13 28.89
C ALA A 226 33.76 -2.65 27.45
N ALA A 227 32.51 -2.69 26.97
CA ALA A 227 32.13 -2.13 25.67
C ALA A 227 32.47 -0.63 25.58
N GLY A 228 32.10 0.15 26.61
CA GLY A 228 32.42 1.58 26.69
C GLY A 228 33.93 1.87 26.68
N ALA A 229 34.76 1.01 27.27
CA ALA A 229 36.23 1.14 27.22
C ALA A 229 36.81 0.85 25.82
N LEU A 230 36.27 -0.13 25.10
CA LEU A 230 36.65 -0.41 23.70
C LEU A 230 36.23 0.73 22.77
N TYR A 231 35.02 1.25 22.91
CA TYR A 231 34.59 2.44 22.16
C TYR A 231 35.43 3.68 22.51
N GLU A 232 35.82 3.87 23.78
CA GLU A 232 36.70 4.98 24.17
C GLU A 232 38.09 4.89 23.54
N ALA A 233 38.68 3.70 23.47
CA ALA A 233 39.93 3.47 22.76
C ALA A 233 39.82 3.82 21.27
N LEU A 234 38.75 3.36 20.60
CA LEU A 234 38.47 3.69 19.19
C LEU A 234 38.13 5.17 18.95
N TRP A 235 37.58 5.88 19.94
CA TRP A 235 37.35 7.33 19.86
C TRP A 235 38.65 8.14 19.98
N ASN A 236 39.57 7.71 20.84
CA ASN A 236 40.82 8.40 21.13
C ASN A 236 41.93 8.13 20.10
N ASP A 237 41.82 7.04 19.33
CA ASP A 237 42.69 6.78 18.18
C ASP A 237 42.39 7.79 17.04
N SER A 238 43.29 8.76 16.87
CA SER A 238 43.16 9.83 15.88
C SER A 238 43.21 9.35 14.43
N ASP A 239 43.88 8.23 14.18
CA ASP A 239 44.07 7.66 12.85
C ASP A 239 42.89 6.75 12.47
N ALA A 240 42.13 6.26 13.45
CA ALA A 240 40.93 5.44 13.29
C ALA A 240 39.67 6.22 12.83
N LYS A 241 39.79 7.19 11.90
CA LYS A 241 38.66 8.03 11.44
C LYS A 241 37.38 7.25 11.09
N ARG A 242 37.52 6.04 10.48
CA ARG A 242 36.38 5.17 10.13
C ARG A 242 35.63 4.57 11.33
N PHE A 243 36.29 4.47 12.48
CA PHE A 243 35.78 3.86 13.71
C PHE A 243 35.30 4.88 14.74
N ARG A 244 35.83 6.11 14.73
CA ARG A 244 35.45 7.17 15.69
C ARG A 244 33.95 7.48 15.70
N LEU A 245 33.25 7.39 14.57
CA LEU A 245 31.79 7.62 14.55
C LEU A 245 30.98 6.46 15.18
N PRO A 246 31.15 5.18 14.78
CA PRO A 246 30.60 4.04 15.53
C PRO A 246 30.94 4.09 17.02
N ALA A 247 32.19 4.43 17.36
CA ALA A 247 32.64 4.59 18.73
C ALA A 247 31.89 5.68 19.50
N LEU A 248 31.68 6.87 18.92
CA LEU A 248 30.89 7.93 19.55
C LEU A 248 29.45 7.48 19.85
N ARG A 249 28.83 6.72 18.94
CA ARG A 249 27.49 6.13 19.17
C ARG A 249 27.52 5.12 20.30
N GLY A 250 28.48 4.20 20.27
CA GLY A 250 28.68 3.20 21.32
C GLY A 250 28.89 3.83 22.69
N LEU A 251 29.73 4.87 22.78
CA LEU A 251 29.95 5.66 24.01
C LEU A 251 28.67 6.30 24.53
N LEU A 252 27.90 6.95 23.66
CA LEU A 252 26.66 7.62 24.07
C LEU A 252 25.57 6.61 24.48
N ALA A 253 25.54 5.42 23.90
CA ALA A 253 24.65 4.33 24.29
C ALA A 253 25.07 3.67 25.64
N THR A 254 26.35 3.38 25.82
CA THR A 254 26.89 2.63 26.98
C THR A 254 27.15 3.51 28.21
N ARG A 255 27.69 4.73 28.01
CA ARG A 255 28.11 5.66 29.07
C ARG A 255 27.24 6.92 29.22
N LYS A 256 26.30 7.15 28.30
CA LYS A 256 25.27 8.22 28.39
C LYS A 256 25.89 9.60 28.68
N GLU A 257 25.52 10.23 29.80
CA GLU A 257 25.99 11.57 30.21
C GLU A 257 27.52 11.65 30.38
N GLN A 258 28.19 10.53 30.69
CA GLN A 258 29.66 10.49 30.82
C GLN A 258 30.36 10.62 29.45
N ALA A 259 29.64 10.40 28.34
CA ALA A 259 30.12 10.62 26.98
C ALA A 259 29.81 12.04 26.46
N ALA A 260 29.25 12.94 27.30
CA ALA A 260 28.92 14.31 26.91
C ALA A 260 30.13 15.12 26.42
N ALA A 261 31.31 14.89 27.01
CA ALA A 261 32.54 15.56 26.60
C ALA A 261 32.94 15.21 25.17
N GLN A 262 32.79 13.94 24.77
CA GLN A 262 33.05 13.45 23.41
C GLN A 262 32.00 13.95 22.42
N LEU A 263 30.73 14.07 22.84
CA LEU A 263 29.69 14.71 22.03
C LEU A 263 29.98 16.20 21.78
N VAL A 264 30.40 16.94 22.80
CA VAL A 264 30.83 18.35 22.66
C VAL A 264 32.09 18.43 21.78
N GLN A 265 33.08 17.55 21.97
CA GLN A 265 34.27 17.48 21.12
C GLN A 265 33.95 17.15 19.65
N ALA A 266 32.84 16.46 19.38
CA ALA A 266 32.35 16.18 18.03
C ALA A 266 31.53 17.34 17.42
N LEU A 267 31.11 18.32 18.23
CA LEU A 267 30.42 19.54 17.81
C LEU A 267 31.39 20.72 17.64
N ASP A 268 32.35 20.87 18.56
CA ASP A 268 33.38 21.94 18.61
C ASP A 268 34.72 21.51 17.95
N GLY A 269 34.75 20.31 17.36
CA GLY A 269 35.97 19.69 16.83
C GLY A 269 36.40 20.25 15.46
N PRO A 270 37.71 20.22 15.13
CA PRO A 270 38.23 20.75 13.86
C PRO A 270 37.82 19.94 12.62
N ASP A 271 37.24 18.75 12.78
CA ASP A 271 36.75 17.91 11.68
C ASP A 271 35.22 18.09 11.54
N ALA A 272 34.85 19.08 10.73
CA ALA A 272 33.46 19.48 10.48
C ALA A 272 32.55 18.36 9.93
N SER A 273 33.11 17.21 9.52
CA SER A 273 32.31 16.05 9.10
C SER A 273 31.52 15.41 10.25
N PHE A 274 31.97 15.58 11.50
CA PHE A 274 31.26 15.05 12.67
C PHE A 274 30.06 15.91 13.09
N TYR A 275 30.09 17.23 12.92
CA TYR A 275 29.06 18.15 13.43
C TYR A 275 27.62 17.76 13.04
N PRO A 276 27.30 17.46 11.76
CA PRO A 276 25.93 17.07 11.37
C PRO A 276 25.45 15.78 12.03
N ILE A 277 26.37 14.87 12.36
CA ILE A 277 26.08 13.55 12.94
C ILE A 277 25.97 13.64 14.47
N ALA A 278 26.91 14.35 15.11
CA ALA A 278 26.88 14.69 16.52
C ALA A 278 25.59 15.43 16.88
N ARG A 279 25.14 16.37 16.04
CA ARG A 279 23.86 17.07 16.19
C ARG A 279 22.64 16.14 16.11
N SER A 280 22.67 15.09 15.29
CA SER A 280 21.59 14.08 15.25
C SER A 280 21.55 13.28 16.55
N LEU A 281 22.70 12.76 16.98
CA LEU A 281 22.84 12.02 18.23
C LEU A 281 22.44 12.87 19.44
N ALA A 282 22.82 14.15 19.46
CA ALA A 282 22.43 15.12 20.47
C ALA A 282 20.91 15.36 20.56
N ALA A 283 20.15 15.12 19.50
CA ALA A 283 18.68 15.20 19.53
C ALA A 283 18.03 13.93 20.12
N GLU A 284 18.71 12.78 20.02
CA GLU A 284 18.19 11.46 20.39
C GLU A 284 18.48 11.09 21.86
N ILE A 285 19.53 11.66 22.47
CA ILE A 285 20.01 11.27 23.81
C ILE A 285 19.27 12.01 24.92
N PRO A 286 18.56 11.33 25.85
CA PRO A 286 17.90 11.98 26.98
C PRO A 286 18.91 12.54 28.01
N GLY A 287 18.51 13.58 28.75
CA GLY A 287 19.26 14.12 29.89
C GLY A 287 19.45 15.64 29.85
N THR A 288 19.09 16.35 30.91
CA THR A 288 19.05 17.83 30.93
C THR A 288 20.43 18.48 30.94
N GLU A 289 21.47 17.83 31.44
CA GLU A 289 22.83 18.35 31.33
C GLU A 289 23.31 18.42 29.88
N ILE A 290 22.90 17.47 29.03
CA ILE A 290 23.14 17.55 27.57
C ILE A 290 22.42 18.77 26.99
N THR A 291 21.17 19.03 27.38
CA THR A 291 20.44 20.24 26.94
C THR A 291 21.18 21.52 27.32
N LYS A 292 21.69 21.63 28.55
CA LYS A 292 22.48 22.79 29.00
C LYS A 292 23.76 22.98 28.19
N LEU A 293 24.49 21.91 27.88
CA LEU A 293 25.69 21.96 27.04
C LEU A 293 25.37 22.44 25.61
N LEU A 294 24.28 21.94 25.02
CA LEU A 294 23.81 22.39 23.70
C LEU A 294 23.33 23.86 23.73
N VAL A 295 22.79 24.35 24.85
CA VAL A 295 22.43 25.77 25.03
C VAL A 295 23.68 26.67 25.12
N ILE A 296 24.75 26.21 25.79
CA ILE A 296 26.04 26.91 25.81
C ILE A 296 26.61 26.99 24.38
N GLU A 297 26.56 25.89 23.62
CA GLU A 297 27.04 25.84 22.24
C GLU A 297 26.21 26.72 21.29
N LEU A 298 24.88 26.75 21.48
CA LEU A 298 23.97 27.66 20.76
C LEU A 298 24.38 29.13 20.91
N GLY A 299 24.98 29.51 22.04
CA GLY A 299 25.54 30.84 22.25
C GLY A 299 26.66 31.20 21.26
N LYS A 300 27.54 30.24 20.94
CA LYS A 300 28.71 30.43 20.06
C LYS A 300 28.34 30.48 18.58
N LEU A 301 27.43 29.60 18.13
CA LEU A 301 27.09 29.42 16.72
C LEU A 301 26.36 30.62 16.10
N GLN A 302 26.41 30.75 14.77
CA GLN A 302 25.69 31.77 13.99
C GLN A 302 24.95 31.15 12.79
N GLY A 303 24.07 31.92 12.16
CA GLY A 303 23.43 31.55 10.89
C GLY A 303 22.76 30.18 10.86
N ALA A 304 23.00 29.43 9.78
CA ALA A 304 22.41 28.12 9.54
C ALA A 304 22.78 27.07 10.59
N GLU A 305 23.97 27.15 11.19
CA GLU A 305 24.43 26.21 12.22
C GLU A 305 23.67 26.42 13.52
N LYS A 306 23.49 27.68 13.93
CA LYS A 306 22.65 28.07 15.07
C LYS A 306 21.20 27.63 14.86
N ALA A 307 20.63 27.90 13.68
CA ALA A 307 19.28 27.47 13.31
C ALA A 307 19.12 25.93 13.36
N ALA A 308 20.10 25.16 12.88
CA ALA A 308 20.06 23.70 12.91
C ALA A 308 20.18 23.12 14.33
N LEU A 309 20.84 23.83 15.26
CA LEU A 309 20.91 23.45 16.67
C LEU A 309 19.62 23.79 17.42
N ILE A 310 18.94 24.90 17.08
CA ILE A 310 17.58 25.21 17.59
C ILE A 310 16.61 24.06 17.27
N ASP A 311 16.65 23.50 16.06
CA ASP A 311 15.81 22.36 15.70
C ASP A 311 16.12 21.10 16.51
N ALA A 312 17.40 20.85 16.85
CA ALA A 312 17.78 19.73 17.71
C ALA A 312 17.28 19.95 19.15
N LEU A 313 17.39 21.16 19.70
CA LEU A 313 16.82 21.52 21.00
C LEU A 313 15.28 21.38 21.01
N ALA A 314 14.61 21.76 19.92
CA ALA A 314 13.17 21.60 19.76
C ALA A 314 12.72 20.13 19.71
N ALA A 315 13.53 19.26 19.10
CA ALA A 315 13.29 17.81 19.04
C ALA A 315 13.40 17.15 20.42
N ARG A 316 14.32 17.62 21.28
CA ARG A 316 14.50 17.15 22.67
C ARG A 316 13.33 17.48 23.60
N GLN A 317 12.58 18.55 23.31
CA GLN A 317 11.42 19.04 24.10
C GLN A 317 11.75 19.37 25.58
N ASP A 318 13.03 19.57 25.92
CA ASP A 318 13.48 19.84 27.28
C ASP A 318 13.29 21.34 27.64
N PRO A 319 12.54 21.67 28.71
CA PRO A 319 12.33 23.04 29.17
C PRO A 319 13.61 23.85 29.42
N ALA A 320 14.75 23.21 29.71
CA ALA A 320 16.01 23.92 29.95
C ALA A 320 16.51 24.73 28.73
N ALA A 321 16.05 24.41 27.52
CA ALA A 321 16.35 25.19 26.32
C ALA A 321 15.38 26.37 26.07
N ARG A 322 14.23 26.43 26.77
CA ARG A 322 13.13 27.33 26.43
C ARG A 322 13.54 28.79 26.39
N GLN A 323 14.15 29.31 27.45
CA GLN A 323 14.47 30.73 27.55
C GLN A 323 15.47 31.15 26.46
N SER A 324 16.55 30.40 26.28
CA SER A 324 17.58 30.71 25.28
C SER A 324 17.06 30.66 23.85
N VAL A 325 16.07 29.81 23.55
CA VAL A 325 15.40 29.81 22.23
C VAL A 325 14.34 30.92 22.13
N LEU A 326 13.70 31.29 23.25
CA LEU A 326 12.74 32.40 23.31
C LEU A 326 13.41 33.75 23.03
N ASP A 327 14.60 33.98 23.59
CA ASP A 327 15.38 35.21 23.38
C ASP A 327 15.74 35.41 21.89
N LEU A 328 15.96 34.30 21.16
CA LEU A 328 16.28 34.29 19.73
C LEU A 328 15.10 34.63 18.81
N LEU A 329 13.88 34.81 19.33
CA LEU A 329 12.78 35.43 18.57
C LEU A 329 13.09 36.89 18.19
N ASN A 330 14.02 37.53 18.89
CA ASN A 330 14.48 38.89 18.60
C ASN A 330 15.81 38.93 17.82
N SER A 331 16.22 37.81 17.20
CA SER A 331 17.46 37.78 16.41
C SER A 331 17.31 38.55 15.10
N ASP A 332 18.32 39.36 14.77
CA ASP A 332 18.43 40.04 13.46
C ASP A 332 18.64 39.04 12.29
N ASP A 333 19.07 37.82 12.58
CA ASP A 333 19.18 36.75 11.60
C ASP A 333 17.80 36.10 11.38
N LEU A 334 17.23 36.31 10.19
CA LEU A 334 15.90 35.84 9.81
C LEU A 334 15.77 34.30 9.83
N ALA A 335 16.86 33.55 9.59
CA ALA A 335 16.84 32.10 9.64
C ALA A 335 16.83 31.59 11.10
N VAL A 336 17.60 32.25 11.97
CA VAL A 336 17.59 32.00 13.43
C VAL A 336 16.23 32.36 14.03
N GLN A 337 15.69 33.55 13.72
CA GLN A 337 14.37 33.99 14.18
C GLN A 337 13.25 33.03 13.73
N TYR A 338 13.28 32.59 12.47
CA TYR A 338 12.31 31.62 11.95
C TYR A 338 12.41 30.27 12.67
N ALA A 339 13.63 29.76 12.88
CA ALA A 339 13.87 28.51 13.60
C ALA A 339 13.41 28.60 15.06
N ALA A 340 13.71 29.70 15.76
CA ALA A 340 13.25 29.97 17.11
C ALA A 340 11.71 30.02 17.20
N ALA A 341 11.05 30.73 16.28
CA ALA A 341 9.59 30.80 16.21
C ALA A 341 8.97 29.41 15.99
N ARG A 342 9.55 28.59 15.11
CA ARG A 342 9.11 27.19 14.89
C ARG A 342 9.32 26.32 16.13
N ALA A 343 10.46 26.43 16.80
CA ALA A 343 10.81 25.63 17.98
C ALA A 343 9.88 25.88 19.17
N MET A 344 9.34 27.10 19.32
CA MET A 344 8.34 27.41 20.35
C MET A 344 7.04 26.61 20.21
N ALA A 345 6.75 26.00 19.05
CA ALA A 345 5.62 25.07 18.91
C ALA A 345 5.73 23.83 19.82
N THR A 346 6.95 23.44 20.22
CA THR A 346 7.21 22.30 21.10
C THR A 346 7.81 22.69 22.45
N LEU A 347 8.70 23.69 22.48
CA LEU A 347 9.35 24.17 23.70
C LEU A 347 8.52 25.20 24.48
N GLY A 348 7.60 25.91 23.80
CA GLY A 348 6.93 27.09 24.34
C GLY A 348 5.90 26.83 25.42
N ASP A 349 5.68 27.84 26.25
CA ASP A 349 4.66 27.93 27.29
C ASP A 349 3.86 29.25 27.14
N ALA A 350 3.06 29.64 28.13
CA ALA A 350 2.33 30.90 28.07
C ALA A 350 3.22 32.16 27.94
N ALA A 351 4.50 32.13 28.36
CA ALA A 351 5.38 33.29 28.28
C ALA A 351 5.81 33.61 26.85
N CYS A 352 5.84 32.62 25.94
CA CYS A 352 6.18 32.87 24.54
C CYS A 352 5.01 33.42 23.70
N VAL A 353 3.78 33.46 24.23
CA VAL A 353 2.58 33.88 23.49
C VAL A 353 2.66 35.34 23.01
N GLU A 354 3.01 36.30 23.86
CA GLU A 354 3.12 37.71 23.43
C GLU A 354 4.25 37.97 22.40
N PRO A 355 5.48 37.46 22.58
CA PRO A 355 6.53 37.51 21.54
C PRO A 355 6.08 36.91 20.20
N LEU A 356 5.46 35.73 20.22
CA LEU A 356 4.96 35.07 19.01
C LEU A 356 3.78 35.83 18.39
N LEU A 357 2.89 36.45 19.18
CA LEU A 357 1.81 37.29 18.66
C LEU A 357 2.37 38.54 17.96
N SER A 358 3.46 39.12 18.45
CA SER A 358 4.12 40.25 17.78
C SER A 358 4.70 39.83 16.43
N LEU A 359 5.38 38.67 16.35
CA LEU A 359 5.87 38.13 15.08
C LEU A 359 4.75 37.67 14.13
N ALA A 360 3.67 37.09 14.67
CA ALA A 360 2.53 36.59 13.90
C ALA A 360 1.67 37.71 13.30
N GLY A 361 1.67 38.89 13.93
CA GLY A 361 0.98 40.10 13.50
C GLY A 361 1.68 40.82 12.35
N ASP A 362 3.01 40.79 12.26
CA ASP A 362 3.71 41.31 11.09
C ASP A 362 3.47 40.41 9.87
N ALA A 363 2.50 40.80 9.03
CA ALA A 363 2.16 40.06 7.82
C ALA A 363 3.30 40.00 6.77
N LYS A 364 4.32 40.86 6.87
CA LYS A 364 5.50 40.89 5.98
C LYS A 364 6.71 40.16 6.57
N GLY A 365 6.72 39.93 7.87
CA GLY A 365 7.80 39.24 8.59
C GLY A 365 7.96 37.78 8.14
N SER A 366 9.18 37.38 7.80
CA SER A 366 9.50 36.01 7.34
C SER A 366 9.18 34.94 8.39
N ALA A 367 9.30 35.27 9.69
CA ALA A 367 8.98 34.39 10.81
C ALA A 367 7.47 34.28 11.11
N ALA A 368 6.62 35.14 10.56
CA ALA A 368 5.20 35.20 10.91
C ALA A 368 4.41 33.90 10.67
N PRO A 369 4.66 33.10 9.59
CA PRO A 369 4.04 31.79 9.43
C PRO A 369 4.47 30.78 10.52
N ALA A 370 5.74 30.80 10.93
CA ALA A 370 6.25 29.93 11.99
C ALA A 370 5.66 30.33 13.35
N ALA A 371 5.55 31.63 13.63
CA ALA A 371 4.94 32.13 14.86
C ALA A 371 3.44 31.77 14.97
N ARG A 372 2.67 31.91 13.87
CA ARG A 372 1.27 31.44 13.81
C ARG A 372 1.15 29.93 14.07
N LEU A 373 2.02 29.13 13.46
CA LEU A 373 2.07 27.67 13.68
C LEU A 373 2.40 27.30 15.13
N ALA A 374 3.28 28.06 15.78
CA ALA A 374 3.64 27.85 17.18
C ALA A 374 2.47 28.17 18.12
N LEU A 375 1.82 29.33 17.96
CA LEU A 375 0.63 29.70 18.74
C LEU A 375 -0.47 28.63 18.66
N ALA A 376 -0.70 28.06 17.47
CA ALA A 376 -1.65 26.97 17.26
C ALA A 376 -1.26 25.63 17.93
N ARG A 377 0.00 25.45 18.37
CA ARG A 377 0.56 24.16 18.82
C ARG A 377 1.14 24.12 20.23
N ILE A 378 1.39 25.26 20.88
CA ILE A 378 1.87 25.33 22.28
C ILE A 378 0.98 24.45 23.16
N ARG A 379 1.61 23.49 23.85
CA ARG A 379 0.92 22.49 24.68
C ARG A 379 0.56 22.98 26.08
N ASP A 380 1.12 24.12 26.50
CA ASP A 380 0.84 24.69 27.80
C ASP A 380 -0.64 25.13 27.92
N LYS A 381 -1.23 24.89 29.10
CA LYS A 381 -2.64 25.15 29.37
C LYS A 381 -2.96 26.62 29.64
N GLN A 382 -1.96 27.42 30.01
CA GLN A 382 -2.15 28.86 30.24
C GLN A 382 -2.03 29.68 28.94
N ALA A 383 -1.52 29.09 27.85
CA ALA A 383 -1.46 29.74 26.54
C ALA A 383 -2.83 30.20 26.03
N ASP A 384 -3.90 29.41 26.26
CA ASP A 384 -5.27 29.79 25.91
C ASP A 384 -5.72 31.04 26.67
N ALA A 385 -5.38 31.17 27.95
CA ALA A 385 -5.72 32.36 28.74
C ALA A 385 -4.99 33.63 28.24
N ALA A 386 -3.72 33.48 27.84
CA ALA A 386 -2.95 34.56 27.20
C ALA A 386 -3.55 34.96 25.84
N LEU A 387 -3.92 33.99 25.00
CA LEU A 387 -4.57 34.22 23.71
C LEU A 387 -5.95 34.88 23.85
N LEU A 388 -6.76 34.48 24.82
CA LEU A 388 -8.07 35.11 25.11
C LEU A 388 -7.90 36.59 25.51
N LYS A 389 -6.93 36.89 26.39
CA LYS A 389 -6.59 38.26 26.78
C LYS A 389 -6.13 39.08 25.57
N ALA A 390 -5.22 38.53 24.76
CA ALA A 390 -4.70 39.19 23.57
C ALA A 390 -5.80 39.46 22.52
N ALA A 391 -6.72 38.52 22.29
CA ALA A 391 -7.86 38.70 21.40
C ALA A 391 -8.85 39.78 21.88
N ALA A 392 -8.99 39.95 23.19
CA ALA A 392 -9.86 40.97 23.79
C ALA A 392 -9.24 42.38 23.73
N THR A 393 -7.96 42.56 24.08
CA THR A 393 -7.38 43.90 24.34
C THR A 393 -6.07 44.22 23.61
N GLY A 394 -5.61 43.38 22.68
CA GLY A 394 -4.37 43.62 21.92
C GLY A 394 -4.47 44.69 20.83
N ALA A 395 -3.36 44.99 20.17
CA ALA A 395 -3.36 45.77 18.92
C ALA A 395 -4.05 44.96 17.78
N PRO A 396 -4.64 45.60 16.74
CA PRO A 396 -5.36 44.94 15.65
C PRO A 396 -4.72 43.66 15.10
N ASP A 397 -3.47 43.72 14.64
CA ASP A 397 -2.80 42.57 14.03
C ASP A 397 -2.55 41.43 15.03
N ARG A 398 -2.25 41.77 16.29
CA ARG A 398 -2.10 40.81 17.39
C ARG A 398 -3.43 40.17 17.76
N ARG A 399 -4.53 40.93 17.75
CA ARG A 399 -5.89 40.41 17.95
C ARG A 399 -6.27 39.45 16.84
N VAL A 400 -6.03 39.79 15.58
CA VAL A 400 -6.26 38.90 14.43
C VAL A 400 -5.43 37.62 14.54
N ALA A 401 -4.15 37.71 14.94
CA ALA A 401 -3.30 36.54 15.18
C ALA A 401 -3.82 35.66 16.34
N ALA A 402 -4.24 36.27 17.45
CA ALA A 402 -4.79 35.56 18.60
C ALA A 402 -6.13 34.88 18.29
N ILE A 403 -7.03 35.57 17.59
CA ILE A 403 -8.34 35.05 17.14
C ILE A 403 -8.15 33.83 16.23
N ARG A 404 -7.20 33.88 15.29
CA ARG A 404 -6.85 32.75 14.43
C ARG A 404 -6.28 31.58 15.24
N ALA A 405 -5.36 31.85 16.17
CA ALA A 405 -4.81 30.81 17.04
C ALA A 405 -5.89 30.14 17.91
N LEU A 406 -6.83 30.89 18.49
CA LEU A 406 -7.98 30.34 19.24
C LEU A 406 -8.87 29.44 18.35
N ALA A 407 -9.06 29.80 17.08
CA ALA A 407 -9.81 28.98 16.12
C ALA A 407 -9.07 27.69 15.75
N ASP A 408 -7.76 27.78 15.46
CA ASP A 408 -6.91 26.63 15.12
C ASP A 408 -6.78 25.64 16.29
N ARG A 409 -6.70 26.17 17.53
CA ARG A 409 -6.68 25.39 18.79
C ARG A 409 -8.06 24.85 19.19
N ARG A 410 -9.13 25.39 18.62
CA ARG A 410 -10.54 25.11 18.98
C ARG A 410 -10.86 25.40 20.45
N THR A 411 -10.36 26.51 20.99
CA THR A 411 -10.58 26.92 22.39
C THR A 411 -12.08 27.17 22.67
N GLU A 412 -12.73 26.25 23.37
CA GLU A 412 -14.19 26.23 23.60
C GLU A 412 -14.71 27.53 24.26
N ASN A 413 -13.96 28.05 25.24
CA ASN A 413 -14.32 29.25 26.00
C ASN A 413 -14.07 30.57 25.25
N ALA A 414 -13.61 30.56 23.99
CA ALA A 414 -13.34 31.78 23.22
C ALA A 414 -14.60 32.53 22.77
N SER A 415 -15.75 31.86 22.76
CA SER A 415 -16.98 32.33 22.11
C SER A 415 -17.48 33.70 22.61
N ALA A 416 -17.35 34.01 23.90
CA ALA A 416 -17.72 35.32 24.43
C ALA A 416 -16.84 36.47 23.88
N VAL A 417 -15.52 36.27 23.87
CA VAL A 417 -14.55 37.25 23.34
C VAL A 417 -14.72 37.41 21.83
N LEU A 418 -14.97 36.31 21.11
CA LEU A 418 -15.16 36.33 19.67
C LEU A 418 -16.50 36.99 19.26
N LEU A 419 -17.58 36.80 20.00
CA LEU A 419 -18.85 37.50 19.76
C LEU A 419 -18.70 39.01 19.95
N GLN A 420 -17.92 39.46 20.94
CA GLN A 420 -17.57 40.87 21.10
C GLN A 420 -16.71 41.37 19.93
N ALA A 421 -15.67 40.63 19.55
CA ALA A 421 -14.78 40.99 18.45
C ALA A 421 -15.47 40.99 17.06
N ALA A 422 -16.56 40.25 16.88
CA ALA A 422 -17.37 40.30 15.65
C ALA A 422 -18.08 41.65 15.45
N GLY A 423 -18.31 42.42 16.53
CA GLY A 423 -18.87 43.78 16.52
C GLY A 423 -17.83 44.90 16.67
N ASP A 424 -16.53 44.60 16.54
CA ASP A 424 -15.44 45.54 16.78
C ASP A 424 -15.41 46.73 15.78
N GLY A 425 -14.76 47.84 16.13
CA GLY A 425 -14.57 48.96 15.19
C GLY A 425 -13.65 48.60 14.01
N GLU A 426 -12.68 47.71 14.23
CA GLU A 426 -11.65 47.34 13.27
C GLU A 426 -12.11 46.23 12.30
N PRO A 427 -12.19 46.48 10.96
CA PRO A 427 -12.68 45.50 10.00
C PRO A 427 -11.91 44.18 9.99
N SER A 428 -10.57 44.24 10.09
CA SER A 428 -9.72 43.03 10.07
C SER A 428 -10.00 42.09 11.25
N VAL A 429 -10.27 42.66 12.43
CA VAL A 429 -10.68 41.94 13.65
C VAL A 429 -12.08 41.35 13.49
N ARG A 430 -13.07 42.12 13.02
CA ARG A 430 -14.45 41.63 12.84
C ARG A 430 -14.52 40.39 11.95
N LEU A 431 -13.84 40.43 10.80
CA LEU A 431 -13.84 39.32 9.84
C LEU A 431 -13.12 38.09 10.40
N ALA A 432 -12.00 38.28 11.10
CA ALA A 432 -11.31 37.19 11.78
C ALA A 432 -12.20 36.53 12.84
N ALA A 433 -12.93 37.34 13.63
CA ALA A 433 -13.82 36.86 14.69
C ALA A 433 -15.03 36.08 14.13
N LEU A 434 -15.68 36.58 13.08
CA LEU A 434 -16.76 35.86 12.39
C LEU A 434 -16.28 34.52 11.81
N GLY A 435 -15.08 34.49 11.21
CA GLY A 435 -14.45 33.24 10.75
C GLY A 435 -14.17 32.26 11.89
N ALA A 436 -13.65 32.74 13.02
CA ALA A 436 -13.36 31.92 14.20
C ALA A 436 -14.64 31.34 14.85
N LEU A 437 -15.72 32.13 14.94
CA LEU A 437 -17.01 31.70 15.49
C LEU A 437 -17.60 30.51 14.72
N ALA A 438 -17.43 30.46 13.39
CA ALA A 438 -17.84 29.29 12.60
C ALA A 438 -17.17 27.99 13.08
N VAL A 439 -15.93 28.06 13.57
CA VAL A 439 -15.15 26.90 14.04
C VAL A 439 -15.47 26.56 15.50
N VAL A 440 -15.47 27.55 16.40
CA VAL A 440 -15.44 27.30 17.86
C VAL A 440 -16.76 27.54 18.60
N ALA A 441 -17.71 28.28 18.03
CA ALA A 441 -18.91 28.68 18.77
C ALA A 441 -19.82 27.48 19.10
N PRO A 442 -20.16 27.24 20.38
CA PRO A 442 -21.10 26.21 20.79
C PRO A 442 -22.54 26.54 20.36
N ALA A 443 -23.42 25.55 20.46
CA ALA A 443 -24.81 25.65 20.02
C ALA A 443 -25.61 26.75 20.73
N ASP A 444 -25.28 27.06 21.99
CA ASP A 444 -25.88 28.13 22.81
C ASP A 444 -25.56 29.55 22.30
N SER A 445 -24.61 29.69 21.38
CA SER A 445 -24.22 30.95 20.76
C SER A 445 -25.10 31.29 19.55
N TYR A 446 -26.01 30.40 19.15
CA TYR A 446 -26.87 30.57 17.97
C TYR A 446 -27.70 31.86 18.01
N ASP A 447 -28.45 32.08 19.08
CA ASP A 447 -29.32 33.26 19.23
C ASP A 447 -28.53 34.58 19.22
N LYS A 448 -27.26 34.55 19.63
CA LYS A 448 -26.35 35.71 19.63
C LYS A 448 -25.79 36.01 18.24
N LEU A 449 -25.70 35.01 17.36
CA LEU A 449 -25.24 35.15 15.97
C LEU A 449 -26.33 35.66 15.03
N ILE A 450 -27.61 35.39 15.30
CA ILE A 450 -28.74 35.86 14.49
C ILE A 450 -28.76 37.39 14.30
N PRO A 451 -28.68 38.24 15.35
CA PRO A 451 -28.68 39.70 15.15
C PRO A 451 -27.42 40.22 14.43
N LEU A 452 -26.27 39.53 14.60
CA LEU A 452 -25.03 39.84 13.88
C LEU A 452 -25.16 39.51 12.39
N ALA A 453 -25.74 38.36 12.03
CA ALA A 453 -25.99 37.99 10.65
C ALA A 453 -27.08 38.86 10.00
N ALA A 454 -28.14 39.22 10.74
CA ALA A 454 -29.19 40.12 10.26
C ALA A 454 -28.62 41.50 9.92
N SER A 455 -27.78 42.05 10.79
CA SER A 455 -27.25 43.42 10.68
C SER A 455 -25.91 43.51 9.95
N ALA A 456 -25.44 42.41 9.36
CA ALA A 456 -24.17 42.36 8.63
C ALA A 456 -24.19 43.25 7.38
N ASN A 457 -23.14 44.05 7.19
CA ASN A 457 -22.89 44.76 5.94
C ASN A 457 -22.43 43.78 4.83
N GLU A 458 -22.21 44.29 3.61
CA GLU A 458 -21.81 43.48 2.45
C GLU A 458 -20.55 42.62 2.68
N GLU A 459 -19.55 43.17 3.36
CA GLU A 459 -18.28 42.49 3.68
C GLU A 459 -18.47 41.40 4.75
N GLN A 460 -19.36 41.64 5.72
CA GLN A 460 -19.65 40.75 6.84
C GLN A 460 -20.68 39.67 6.52
N ALA A 461 -21.54 39.87 5.51
CA ALA A 461 -22.71 39.02 5.26
C ALA A 461 -22.33 37.55 5.04
N GLU A 462 -21.30 37.27 4.24
CA GLU A 462 -20.82 35.90 4.01
C GLU A 462 -20.17 35.26 5.25
N PRO A 463 -19.19 35.89 5.93
CA PRO A 463 -18.66 35.39 7.20
C PRO A 463 -19.72 35.14 8.28
N ALA A 464 -20.66 36.08 8.48
CA ALA A 464 -21.71 35.96 9.50
C ALA A 464 -22.72 34.86 9.15
N ARG A 465 -23.13 34.74 7.88
CA ARG A 465 -23.96 33.64 7.38
C ARG A 465 -23.28 32.28 7.59
N LYS A 466 -21.98 32.16 7.28
CA LYS A 466 -21.22 30.92 7.49
C LYS A 466 -21.10 30.56 8.97
N ALA A 467 -20.85 31.53 9.85
CA ALA A 467 -20.81 31.31 11.30
C ALA A 467 -22.16 30.81 11.82
N LEU A 468 -23.27 31.47 11.44
CA LEU A 468 -24.61 31.11 11.86
C LEU A 468 -25.01 29.70 11.37
N LEU A 469 -24.73 29.36 10.11
CA LEU A 469 -25.03 28.02 9.57
C LEU A 469 -24.16 26.92 10.20
N ALA A 470 -22.88 27.20 10.49
CA ALA A 470 -22.01 26.25 11.18
C ALA A 470 -22.47 25.96 12.61
N VAL A 471 -23.00 26.97 13.33
CA VAL A 471 -23.62 26.77 14.64
C VAL A 471 -24.99 26.10 14.52
N ALA A 472 -25.80 26.41 13.49
CA ALA A 472 -27.09 25.74 13.24
C ALA A 472 -26.91 24.22 13.11
N ALA A 473 -25.85 23.78 12.43
CA ALA A 473 -25.52 22.36 12.26
C ALA A 473 -25.18 21.64 13.60
N ARG A 474 -24.92 22.39 14.68
CA ARG A 474 -24.68 21.86 16.04
C ARG A 474 -25.97 21.73 16.88
N LEU A 475 -27.09 22.28 16.42
CA LEU A 475 -28.39 22.18 17.10
C LEU A 475 -29.05 20.81 16.85
N PRO A 476 -29.85 20.27 17.80
CA PRO A 476 -30.34 18.90 17.76
C PRO A 476 -31.36 18.63 16.65
N ASP A 477 -32.22 19.59 16.33
CA ASP A 477 -33.36 19.41 15.42
C ASP A 477 -33.60 20.60 14.47
N GLU A 478 -34.49 20.40 13.52
CA GLU A 478 -34.86 21.39 12.50
C GLU A 478 -35.62 22.60 13.08
N PRO A 479 -36.67 22.44 13.92
CA PRO A 479 -37.33 23.53 14.64
C PRO A 479 -36.38 24.49 15.38
N ALA A 480 -35.38 23.96 16.10
CA ALA A 480 -34.40 24.75 16.85
C ALA A 480 -33.54 25.62 15.94
N ARG A 481 -33.26 25.18 14.71
CA ARG A 481 -32.51 25.94 13.71
C ARG A 481 -33.38 27.02 13.06
N VAL A 482 -34.60 26.68 12.65
CA VAL A 482 -35.42 27.57 11.82
C VAL A 482 -36.19 28.62 12.62
N ARG A 483 -36.82 28.23 13.75
CA ARG A 483 -37.77 29.10 14.45
C ARG A 483 -37.16 30.41 14.99
N PRO A 484 -35.93 30.42 15.54
CA PRO A 484 -35.30 31.67 15.97
C PRO A 484 -35.04 32.63 14.79
N VAL A 485 -34.68 32.10 13.61
CA VAL A 485 -34.43 32.90 12.39
C VAL A 485 -35.73 33.47 11.83
N LEU A 486 -36.83 32.70 11.86
CA LEU A 486 -38.17 33.17 11.48
C LEU A 486 -38.68 34.26 12.44
N ALA A 487 -38.57 34.06 13.75
CA ALA A 487 -38.97 35.04 14.76
C ALA A 487 -38.16 36.35 14.69
N ALA A 488 -36.93 36.30 14.16
CA ALA A 488 -36.14 37.48 13.82
C ALA A 488 -36.59 38.13 12.50
N LEU A 489 -36.93 37.33 11.48
CA LEU A 489 -37.42 37.81 10.18
C LEU A 489 -38.70 38.64 10.32
N ASP A 490 -39.66 38.18 11.13
CA ASP A 490 -40.95 38.85 11.37
C ASP A 490 -40.81 40.27 11.93
N LYS A 491 -39.69 40.55 12.61
CA LYS A 491 -39.40 41.84 13.29
C LYS A 491 -38.36 42.67 12.55
N ALA A 492 -37.80 42.16 11.46
CA ALA A 492 -36.66 42.74 10.76
C ALA A 492 -37.05 43.92 9.85
N ALA A 493 -36.18 44.93 9.79
CA ALA A 493 -36.19 45.94 8.74
C ALA A 493 -35.80 45.32 7.37
N PRO A 494 -36.15 45.92 6.21
CA PRO A 494 -35.94 45.30 4.90
C PRO A 494 -34.51 44.80 4.64
N ALA A 495 -33.48 45.61 4.97
CA ALA A 495 -32.08 45.20 4.84
C ALA A 495 -31.71 43.97 5.70
N GLN A 496 -32.30 43.84 6.89
CA GLN A 496 -32.11 42.68 7.76
C GLN A 496 -32.86 41.44 7.22
N ARG A 497 -34.06 41.62 6.63
CA ARG A 497 -34.80 40.54 5.97
C ARG A 497 -33.99 39.94 4.82
N VAL A 498 -33.31 40.76 4.01
CA VAL A 498 -32.43 40.30 2.92
C VAL A 498 -31.39 39.29 3.42
N ASN A 499 -30.72 39.61 4.54
CA ASN A 499 -29.72 38.72 5.14
C ASN A 499 -30.35 37.45 5.72
N LEU A 500 -31.45 37.57 6.46
CA LEU A 500 -32.13 36.42 7.09
C LEU A 500 -32.77 35.46 6.06
N LEU A 501 -33.33 35.96 4.96
CA LEU A 501 -33.84 35.14 3.86
C LEU A 501 -32.73 34.30 3.22
N ARG A 502 -31.52 34.85 3.05
CA ARG A 502 -30.35 34.11 2.56
C ARG A 502 -29.84 33.04 3.53
N VAL A 503 -30.15 33.14 4.83
CA VAL A 503 -29.91 32.08 5.82
C VAL A 503 -30.99 31.00 5.68
N LEU A 504 -32.27 31.39 5.66
CA LEU A 504 -33.40 30.47 5.53
C LEU A 504 -33.34 29.62 4.26
N GLY A 505 -32.94 30.21 3.12
CA GLY A 505 -32.74 29.48 1.86
C GLY A 505 -31.70 28.36 1.94
N LEU A 506 -30.65 28.54 2.75
CA LEU A 506 -29.61 27.52 2.98
C LEU A 506 -29.94 26.54 4.11
N LEU A 507 -30.82 26.92 5.05
CA LEU A 507 -31.39 25.97 6.01
C LEU A 507 -32.39 25.02 5.32
N GLY A 508 -33.17 25.52 4.35
CA GLY A 508 -33.97 24.70 3.43
C GLY A 508 -35.19 24.01 4.06
N THR A 509 -35.62 24.44 5.24
CA THR A 509 -36.55 23.70 6.09
C THR A 509 -38.01 23.85 5.67
N ALA A 510 -38.83 22.83 5.93
CA ALA A 510 -40.24 22.85 5.56
C ALA A 510 -40.99 24.03 6.23
N ASP A 511 -40.64 24.34 7.49
CA ASP A 511 -41.15 25.48 8.27
C ASP A 511 -40.72 26.85 7.67
N ALA A 512 -39.58 26.95 6.98
CA ALA A 512 -39.11 28.21 6.39
C ALA A 512 -39.77 28.55 5.05
N LEU A 513 -40.12 27.53 4.27
CA LEU A 513 -40.59 27.69 2.90
C LEU A 513 -41.83 28.61 2.75
N PRO A 514 -42.84 28.58 3.66
CA PRO A 514 -43.97 29.53 3.62
C PRO A 514 -43.54 30.99 3.77
N ALA A 515 -42.60 31.29 4.68
CA ALA A 515 -42.12 32.65 4.93
C ALA A 515 -41.32 33.18 3.73
N VAL A 516 -40.46 32.36 3.13
CA VAL A 516 -39.72 32.73 1.92
C VAL A 516 -40.66 32.91 0.71
N ARG A 517 -41.70 32.09 0.58
CA ARG A 517 -42.76 32.27 -0.43
C ARG A 517 -43.57 33.56 -0.20
N ALA A 518 -43.84 33.94 1.05
CA ALA A 518 -44.52 35.19 1.37
C ALA A 518 -43.69 36.42 0.98
N ALA A 519 -42.37 36.38 1.22
CA ALA A 519 -41.43 37.45 0.87
C ALA A 519 -41.33 37.73 -0.65
N LEU A 520 -41.78 36.82 -1.52
CA LEU A 520 -41.93 37.09 -2.97
C LEU A 520 -42.95 38.19 -3.30
N LYS A 521 -43.80 38.56 -2.32
CA LYS A 521 -44.84 39.59 -2.43
C LYS A 521 -44.57 40.80 -1.52
N ASP A 522 -43.35 40.94 -0.98
CA ASP A 522 -42.96 42.12 -0.21
C ASP A 522 -42.96 43.37 -1.10
N ALA A 523 -43.18 44.54 -0.49
CA ALA A 523 -43.13 45.82 -1.18
C ALA A 523 -41.68 46.26 -1.49
N ASP A 524 -40.70 45.77 -0.75
CA ASP A 524 -39.29 46.06 -0.98
C ASP A 524 -38.67 45.10 -2.03
N ALA A 525 -38.18 45.68 -3.14
CA ALA A 525 -37.63 44.92 -4.25
C ALA A 525 -36.36 44.12 -3.90
N ALA A 526 -35.56 44.56 -2.92
CA ALA A 526 -34.39 43.83 -2.46
C ALA A 526 -34.79 42.60 -1.62
N VAL A 527 -35.87 42.70 -0.84
CA VAL A 527 -36.47 41.56 -0.13
C VAL A 527 -37.01 40.52 -1.12
N VAL A 528 -37.64 40.95 -2.21
CA VAL A 528 -38.10 40.04 -3.28
C VAL A 528 -36.92 39.36 -4.00
N ASP A 529 -35.86 40.08 -4.38
CA ASP A 529 -34.64 39.48 -4.96
C ASP A 529 -33.98 38.47 -3.99
N ALA A 530 -33.93 38.80 -2.70
CA ALA A 530 -33.42 37.89 -1.67
C ALA A 530 -34.28 36.62 -1.53
N ALA A 531 -35.61 36.73 -1.61
CA ALA A 531 -36.52 35.59 -1.58
C ALA A 531 -36.37 34.69 -2.82
N VAL A 532 -36.21 35.26 -4.02
CA VAL A 532 -35.93 34.48 -5.24
C VAL A 532 -34.56 33.78 -5.15
N ARG A 533 -33.53 34.44 -4.62
CA ARG A 533 -32.22 33.79 -4.36
C ARG A 533 -32.32 32.68 -3.33
N ALA A 534 -33.05 32.90 -2.23
CA ALA A 534 -33.24 31.90 -1.19
C ALA A 534 -33.93 30.64 -1.74
N LEU A 535 -34.99 30.79 -2.55
CA LEU A 535 -35.62 29.66 -3.25
C LEU A 535 -34.68 29.03 -4.29
N ALA A 536 -33.89 29.82 -5.01
CA ALA A 536 -32.95 29.26 -5.98
C ALA A 536 -31.89 28.39 -5.30
N ASP A 537 -31.38 28.82 -4.14
CA ASP A 537 -30.41 28.13 -3.29
C ASP A 537 -31.02 27.03 -2.38
N TRP A 538 -32.32 26.74 -2.51
CA TRP A 538 -32.99 25.71 -1.71
C TRP A 538 -32.38 24.31 -1.96
N PRO A 539 -32.10 23.52 -0.90
CA PRO A 539 -31.32 22.28 -1.03
C PRO A 539 -32.11 21.05 -1.52
N ASP A 540 -33.45 21.10 -1.53
CA ASP A 540 -34.30 19.95 -1.85
C ASP A 540 -35.55 20.31 -2.70
N PRO A 541 -36.24 19.29 -3.28
CA PRO A 541 -37.38 19.52 -4.17
C PRO A 541 -38.65 20.15 -3.57
N SER A 542 -38.74 20.46 -2.27
CA SER A 542 -39.91 21.15 -1.71
C SER A 542 -40.15 22.54 -2.32
N ALA A 543 -39.07 23.22 -2.76
CA ALA A 543 -39.15 24.49 -3.49
C ALA A 543 -39.51 24.35 -4.98
N ALA A 544 -39.55 23.12 -5.53
CA ALA A 544 -39.71 22.85 -6.97
C ALA A 544 -40.88 23.60 -7.62
N ASP A 545 -42.06 23.58 -6.98
CA ASP A 545 -43.27 24.20 -7.53
C ASP A 545 -43.17 25.73 -7.58
N ALA A 546 -42.63 26.34 -6.51
CA ALA A 546 -42.44 27.78 -6.44
C ALA A 546 -41.37 28.26 -7.44
N LEU A 547 -40.33 27.46 -7.66
CA LEU A 547 -39.29 27.75 -8.66
C LEU A 547 -39.81 27.63 -10.09
N LEU A 548 -40.65 26.64 -10.42
CA LEU A 548 -41.27 26.54 -11.75
C LEU A 548 -42.30 27.65 -12.01
N ASP A 549 -43.09 28.01 -11.00
CA ASP A 549 -44.00 29.15 -11.09
C ASP A 549 -43.23 30.45 -11.35
N LEU A 550 -42.17 30.73 -10.58
CA LEU A 550 -41.29 31.87 -10.82
C LEU A 550 -40.62 31.82 -12.20
N ALA A 551 -40.13 30.66 -12.65
CA ALA A 551 -39.52 30.50 -13.96
C ALA A 551 -40.51 30.76 -15.11
N SER A 552 -41.79 30.44 -14.92
CA SER A 552 -42.87 30.63 -15.90
C SER A 552 -43.42 32.05 -15.90
N ASN A 553 -43.73 32.57 -14.72
CA ASN A 553 -44.71 33.64 -14.51
C ASN A 553 -44.12 34.91 -13.85
N ALA A 554 -42.90 34.89 -13.32
CA ALA A 554 -42.34 36.07 -12.67
C ALA A 554 -42.18 37.23 -13.66
N ALA A 555 -42.68 38.43 -13.31
CA ALA A 555 -42.64 39.60 -14.19
C ALA A 555 -41.19 40.00 -14.57
N ASN A 556 -40.27 39.96 -13.60
CA ASN A 556 -38.87 40.34 -13.78
C ASN A 556 -38.08 39.25 -14.56
N PRO A 557 -37.52 39.51 -15.76
CA PRO A 557 -36.82 38.49 -16.55
C PRO A 557 -35.59 37.86 -15.83
N PRO A 558 -34.70 38.61 -15.16
CA PRO A 558 -33.73 38.07 -14.22
C PRO A 558 -34.26 37.05 -13.21
N HIS A 559 -35.46 37.25 -12.63
CA HIS A 559 -36.03 36.30 -11.67
C HIS A 559 -36.42 34.98 -12.37
N ARG A 560 -36.97 35.04 -13.59
CA ARG A 560 -37.27 33.82 -14.37
C ARG A 560 -36.01 33.00 -14.66
N VAL A 561 -34.92 33.68 -15.04
CA VAL A 561 -33.61 33.04 -15.30
C VAL A 561 -33.00 32.46 -14.02
N LEU A 562 -33.04 33.20 -12.92
CA LEU A 562 -32.52 32.75 -11.62
C LEU A 562 -33.31 31.56 -11.06
N ALA A 563 -34.64 31.60 -11.14
CA ALA A 563 -35.51 30.51 -10.71
C ALA A 563 -35.34 29.25 -11.57
N MET A 564 -35.23 29.37 -12.90
CA MET A 564 -34.92 28.24 -13.78
C MET A 564 -33.55 27.63 -13.44
N ARG A 565 -32.51 28.44 -13.24
CA ARG A 565 -31.18 27.96 -12.85
C ARG A 565 -31.19 27.29 -11.47
N GLY A 566 -31.91 27.85 -10.51
CA GLY A 566 -32.13 27.28 -9.19
C GLY A 566 -32.78 25.91 -9.26
N TYR A 567 -33.90 25.81 -10.01
CA TYR A 567 -34.62 24.56 -10.24
C TYR A 567 -33.75 23.47 -10.85
N LEU A 568 -33.01 23.79 -11.90
CA LEU A 568 -32.16 22.82 -12.60
C LEU A 568 -31.01 22.34 -11.73
N ARG A 569 -30.35 23.24 -10.97
CA ARG A 569 -29.33 22.87 -9.99
C ARG A 569 -29.93 21.99 -8.89
N MET A 570 -31.06 22.37 -8.31
CA MET A 570 -31.77 21.62 -7.27
C MET A 570 -32.13 20.21 -7.78
N ALA A 571 -32.67 20.08 -9.00
CA ALA A 571 -32.94 18.78 -9.62
C ALA A 571 -31.66 17.95 -9.80
N ALA A 572 -30.55 18.57 -10.20
CA ALA A 572 -29.27 17.89 -10.39
C ALA A 572 -28.62 17.42 -9.07
N THR A 573 -28.70 18.21 -7.99
CA THR A 573 -28.02 17.93 -6.72
C THR A 573 -28.88 17.18 -5.70
N ALA A 574 -30.21 17.16 -5.85
CA ALA A 574 -31.12 16.50 -4.92
C ALA A 574 -30.78 15.02 -4.72
N LYS A 575 -30.88 14.55 -3.45
CA LYS A 575 -30.60 13.16 -3.05
C LYS A 575 -31.77 12.20 -3.33
N ILE A 576 -32.41 12.35 -4.48
CA ILE A 576 -33.59 11.58 -4.95
C ILE A 576 -33.23 10.50 -5.97
N ALA A 577 -34.16 9.59 -6.24
CA ALA A 577 -34.00 8.52 -7.23
C ALA A 577 -33.86 9.06 -8.68
N PRO A 578 -33.16 8.36 -9.60
CA PRO A 578 -33.01 8.80 -10.99
C PRO A 578 -34.34 9.02 -11.74
N ALA A 579 -35.37 8.21 -11.45
CA ALA A 579 -36.70 8.38 -12.05
C ALA A 579 -37.39 9.68 -11.60
N GLU A 580 -37.35 10.00 -10.31
CA GLU A 580 -37.87 11.26 -9.75
C GLU A 580 -37.11 12.47 -10.30
N ARG A 581 -35.77 12.34 -10.42
CA ARG A 581 -34.90 13.34 -11.01
C ARG A 581 -35.24 13.60 -12.48
N THR A 582 -35.43 12.54 -13.27
CA THR A 582 -35.87 12.63 -14.66
C THR A 582 -37.23 13.34 -14.75
N ALA A 583 -38.15 13.02 -13.83
CA ALA A 583 -39.45 13.69 -13.77
C ALA A 583 -39.34 15.20 -13.44
N LEU A 584 -38.41 15.62 -12.57
CA LEU A 584 -38.13 17.05 -12.37
C LEU A 584 -37.63 17.72 -13.66
N PHE A 585 -36.69 17.11 -14.39
CA PHE A 585 -36.21 17.67 -15.65
C PHE A 585 -37.29 17.69 -16.76
N GLU A 586 -38.17 16.68 -16.85
CA GLU A 586 -39.36 16.72 -17.74
C GLU A 586 -40.33 17.85 -17.35
N ARG A 587 -40.50 18.14 -16.05
CA ARG A 587 -41.29 19.31 -15.61
C ARG A 587 -40.64 20.63 -16.05
N ALA A 588 -39.32 20.77 -15.97
CA ALA A 588 -38.61 21.94 -16.50
C ALA A 588 -38.74 22.06 -18.03
N ARG A 589 -38.66 20.95 -18.76
CA ARG A 589 -38.86 20.88 -20.22
C ARG A 589 -40.19 21.49 -20.66
N ASN A 590 -41.28 21.22 -19.93
CA ASN A 590 -42.61 21.77 -20.22
C ASN A 590 -42.71 23.30 -20.01
N VAL A 591 -41.81 23.88 -19.22
CA VAL A 591 -41.68 25.33 -18.96
C VAL A 591 -40.64 25.99 -19.90
N ALA A 592 -39.64 25.25 -20.36
CA ALA A 592 -38.53 25.72 -21.19
C ALA A 592 -38.93 26.02 -22.65
N ARG A 593 -39.74 27.05 -22.85
CA ARG A 593 -40.32 27.44 -24.15
C ARG A 593 -39.40 28.31 -25.02
N THR A 594 -38.49 29.09 -24.44
CA THR A 594 -37.55 29.95 -25.20
C THR A 594 -36.24 29.22 -25.48
N PRO A 595 -35.48 29.58 -26.55
CA PRO A 595 -34.17 29.00 -26.83
C PRO A 595 -33.21 29.07 -25.63
N GLU A 596 -33.22 30.17 -24.89
CA GLU A 596 -32.35 30.39 -23.72
C GLU A 596 -32.72 29.43 -22.58
N ALA A 597 -34.01 29.17 -22.36
CA ALA A 597 -34.48 28.21 -21.36
C ALA A 597 -34.16 26.77 -21.78
N LYS A 598 -34.32 26.42 -23.06
CA LYS A 598 -33.90 25.12 -23.64
C LYS A 598 -32.40 24.90 -23.45
N ARG A 599 -31.55 25.90 -23.74
CA ARG A 599 -30.08 25.84 -23.50
C ARG A 599 -29.74 25.65 -22.02
N MET A 600 -30.42 26.36 -21.11
CA MET A 600 -30.22 26.18 -19.67
C MET A 600 -30.58 24.76 -19.21
N LEU A 601 -31.69 24.19 -19.69
CA LEU A 601 -32.06 22.80 -19.42
C LEU A 601 -30.99 21.84 -19.94
N LEU A 602 -30.58 21.96 -21.21
CA LEU A 602 -29.53 21.11 -21.80
C LEU A 602 -28.20 21.16 -21.03
N ALA A 603 -27.83 22.33 -20.49
CA ALA A 603 -26.69 22.47 -19.59
C ALA A 603 -26.91 21.73 -18.25
N GLY A 604 -28.06 21.96 -17.59
CA GLY A 604 -28.38 21.34 -16.30
C GLY A 604 -28.51 19.81 -16.33
N LEU A 605 -28.86 19.23 -17.49
CA LEU A 605 -28.84 17.78 -17.70
C LEU A 605 -27.41 17.20 -17.58
N MET A 606 -26.37 17.96 -17.92
CA MET A 606 -24.98 17.51 -17.78
C MET A 606 -24.50 17.46 -16.32
N ASP A 607 -25.10 18.26 -15.43
CA ASP A 607 -24.78 18.26 -14.00
C ASP A 607 -25.34 17.03 -13.26
N ALA A 608 -26.21 16.24 -13.91
CA ALA A 608 -26.75 14.99 -13.41
C ALA A 608 -26.80 13.90 -14.50
N PRO A 609 -25.65 13.32 -14.88
CA PRO A 609 -25.58 12.34 -15.96
C PRO A 609 -26.24 11.01 -15.57
N ASP A 610 -27.39 10.72 -16.17
CA ASP A 610 -28.05 9.41 -16.18
C ASP A 610 -28.74 9.13 -17.52
N ALA A 611 -29.30 7.92 -17.69
CA ALA A 611 -29.97 7.52 -18.93
C ALA A 611 -31.24 8.33 -19.24
N GLY A 612 -31.91 8.89 -18.22
CA GLY A 612 -33.06 9.77 -18.39
C GLY A 612 -32.64 11.14 -18.92
N ALA A 613 -31.57 11.71 -18.34
CA ALA A 613 -30.96 12.94 -18.82
C ALA A 613 -30.46 12.83 -20.28
N LEU A 614 -29.88 11.69 -20.66
CA LEU A 614 -29.48 11.40 -22.04
C LEU A 614 -30.68 11.37 -22.99
N LYS A 615 -31.78 10.69 -22.62
CA LYS A 615 -33.02 10.62 -23.42
C LYS A 615 -33.67 11.99 -23.58
N LEU A 616 -33.67 12.79 -22.53
CA LEU A 616 -34.12 14.19 -22.54
C LEU A 616 -33.30 15.06 -23.52
N ALA A 617 -31.97 14.96 -23.48
CA ALA A 617 -31.11 15.68 -24.42
C ALA A 617 -31.30 15.22 -25.87
N VAL A 618 -31.47 13.90 -26.09
CA VAL A 618 -31.78 13.31 -27.42
C VAL A 618 -33.07 13.86 -28.01
N ALA A 619 -34.09 14.16 -27.19
CA ALA A 619 -35.35 14.71 -27.66
C ALA A 619 -35.22 16.11 -28.30
N TYR A 620 -34.15 16.86 -28.00
CA TYR A 620 -33.87 18.17 -28.59
C TYR A 620 -33.02 18.13 -29.88
N LEU A 621 -32.56 16.96 -30.34
CA LEU A 621 -31.73 16.84 -31.55
C LEU A 621 -32.42 17.30 -32.84
N ASN A 622 -33.75 17.42 -32.84
CA ASN A 622 -34.56 17.92 -33.95
C ASN A 622 -35.04 19.38 -33.76
N ASP A 623 -34.69 20.04 -32.65
CA ASP A 623 -35.12 21.41 -32.33
C ASP A 623 -34.13 22.42 -32.93
N ALA A 624 -34.55 23.13 -33.98
CA ALA A 624 -33.67 24.01 -34.76
C ALA A 624 -33.05 25.16 -33.94
N ASP A 625 -33.69 25.58 -32.83
CA ASP A 625 -33.21 26.69 -31.99
C ASP A 625 -31.98 26.32 -31.14
N VAL A 626 -31.80 25.01 -30.87
CA VAL A 626 -30.83 24.47 -29.91
C VAL A 626 -30.16 23.16 -30.35
N GLN A 627 -30.25 22.81 -31.65
CA GLN A 627 -29.73 21.54 -32.18
C GLN A 627 -28.22 21.38 -31.92
N ALA A 628 -27.45 22.47 -32.00
CA ALA A 628 -26.01 22.43 -31.76
C ALA A 628 -25.69 22.11 -30.29
N GLU A 629 -26.37 22.75 -29.35
CA GLU A 629 -26.25 22.53 -27.91
C GLU A 629 -26.77 21.15 -27.50
N ALA A 630 -27.84 20.67 -28.14
CA ALA A 630 -28.35 19.31 -27.95
C ALA A 630 -27.32 18.26 -28.39
N ILE A 631 -26.70 18.42 -29.57
CA ILE A 631 -25.61 17.55 -30.04
C ILE A 631 -24.44 17.55 -29.02
N GLN A 632 -24.01 18.71 -28.53
CA GLN A 632 -22.93 18.79 -27.54
C GLN A 632 -23.30 18.09 -26.22
N SER A 633 -24.51 18.30 -25.73
CA SER A 633 -24.99 17.69 -24.48
C SER A 633 -25.11 16.17 -24.60
N VAL A 634 -25.63 15.67 -25.73
CA VAL A 634 -25.73 14.21 -26.00
C VAL A 634 -24.34 13.58 -26.15
N LEU A 635 -23.38 14.25 -26.79
CA LEU A 635 -21.98 13.77 -26.85
C LEU A 635 -21.30 13.77 -25.47
N ALA A 636 -21.52 14.81 -24.66
CA ALA A 636 -20.94 14.92 -23.32
C ALA A 636 -21.51 13.86 -22.37
N LEU A 637 -22.84 13.74 -22.30
CA LEU A 637 -23.54 12.69 -21.55
C LEU A 637 -23.13 11.30 -22.05
N GLY A 638 -23.03 11.10 -23.37
CA GLY A 638 -22.56 9.86 -23.97
C GLY A 638 -21.16 9.43 -23.49
N ARG A 639 -20.23 10.37 -23.31
CA ARG A 639 -18.90 10.09 -22.74
C ARG A 639 -18.96 9.69 -21.27
N LEU A 640 -19.75 10.43 -20.48
CA LEU A 640 -19.91 10.19 -19.03
C LEU A 640 -20.62 8.86 -18.74
N LEU A 641 -21.53 8.45 -19.61
CA LEU A 641 -22.37 7.26 -19.45
C LEU A 641 -21.88 6.03 -20.23
N ALA A 642 -20.75 6.12 -20.94
CA ALA A 642 -20.27 5.07 -21.84
C ALA A 642 -20.03 3.71 -21.15
N SER A 643 -19.83 3.67 -19.82
CA SER A 643 -19.68 2.43 -19.04
C SER A 643 -20.87 2.09 -18.14
N THR A 644 -21.89 2.95 -18.04
CA THR A 644 -23.04 2.78 -17.12
C THR A 644 -24.40 2.69 -17.82
N ALA A 645 -24.56 3.28 -19.02
CA ALA A 645 -25.78 3.22 -19.83
C ALA A 645 -25.45 2.88 -21.29
N ARG A 646 -24.66 1.80 -21.49
CA ARG A 646 -24.06 1.40 -22.77
C ARG A 646 -25.05 1.37 -23.94
N ALA A 647 -26.25 0.81 -23.73
CA ALA A 647 -27.28 0.69 -24.76
C ALA A 647 -27.86 2.07 -25.14
N ASP A 648 -28.29 2.86 -24.15
CA ASP A 648 -28.83 4.20 -24.36
C ASP A 648 -27.80 5.13 -25.04
N VAL A 649 -26.51 4.99 -24.69
CA VAL A 649 -25.42 5.73 -25.37
C VAL A 649 -25.27 5.31 -26.82
N GLN A 650 -25.31 4.01 -27.15
CA GLN A 650 -25.25 3.56 -28.54
C GLN A 650 -26.44 4.08 -29.37
N GLU A 651 -27.66 3.99 -28.84
CA GLU A 651 -28.87 4.53 -29.49
C GLU A 651 -28.76 6.06 -29.71
N ALA A 652 -28.32 6.80 -28.69
CA ALA A 652 -28.12 8.24 -28.77
C ALA A 652 -27.06 8.65 -29.81
N MET A 653 -25.97 7.90 -29.94
CA MET A 653 -24.94 8.17 -30.96
C MET A 653 -25.46 7.88 -32.38
N VAL A 654 -26.21 6.79 -32.59
CA VAL A 654 -26.90 6.51 -33.86
C VAL A 654 -27.89 7.64 -34.19
N ARG A 655 -28.58 8.19 -33.19
CA ARG A 655 -29.47 9.33 -33.41
C ARG A 655 -28.71 10.59 -33.87
N ILE A 656 -27.53 10.87 -33.32
CA ILE A 656 -26.65 11.95 -33.82
C ILE A 656 -26.29 11.73 -35.30
N GLU A 657 -25.96 10.49 -35.71
CA GLU A 657 -25.65 10.18 -37.11
C GLU A 657 -26.83 10.44 -38.06
N SER A 658 -28.07 10.36 -37.57
CA SER A 658 -29.27 10.66 -38.37
C SER A 658 -29.59 12.15 -38.52
N VAL A 659 -29.04 13.03 -37.68
CA VAL A 659 -29.36 14.48 -37.66
C VAL A 659 -28.22 15.39 -38.11
N SER A 660 -26.95 14.99 -37.93
CA SER A 660 -25.79 15.83 -38.25
C SER A 660 -25.05 15.38 -39.51
N LYS A 661 -24.59 16.35 -40.30
CA LYS A 661 -23.70 16.12 -41.46
C LYS A 661 -22.25 16.56 -41.21
N ASP A 662 -21.95 17.11 -40.02
CA ASP A 662 -20.61 17.53 -39.66
C ASP A 662 -19.71 16.32 -39.39
N LYS A 663 -18.66 16.17 -40.21
CA LYS A 663 -17.68 15.07 -40.10
C LYS A 663 -17.02 15.00 -38.72
N LYS A 664 -16.79 16.13 -38.04
CA LYS A 664 -16.22 16.15 -36.70
C LYS A 664 -17.19 15.58 -35.67
N VAL A 665 -18.45 16.03 -35.70
CA VAL A 665 -19.53 15.52 -34.84
C VAL A 665 -19.74 14.02 -35.05
N LEU A 666 -19.79 13.56 -36.31
CA LEU A 666 -19.95 12.15 -36.65
C LEU A 666 -18.77 11.29 -36.16
N ASN A 667 -17.53 11.77 -36.29
CA ASN A 667 -16.35 11.08 -35.79
C ASN A 667 -16.35 11.03 -34.24
N GLU A 668 -16.77 12.09 -33.56
CA GLU A 668 -16.91 12.10 -32.11
C GLU A 668 -18.01 11.14 -31.63
N ALA A 669 -19.17 11.12 -32.30
CA ALA A 669 -20.27 10.19 -31.99
C ALA A 669 -19.83 8.72 -32.15
N ARG A 670 -19.10 8.40 -33.23
CA ARG A 670 -18.52 7.06 -33.45
C ARG A 670 -17.49 6.69 -32.39
N ALA A 671 -16.65 7.64 -31.96
CA ALA A 671 -15.66 7.40 -30.91
C ALA A 671 -16.32 7.10 -29.54
N VAL A 672 -17.43 7.77 -29.23
CA VAL A 672 -18.25 7.53 -28.02
C VAL A 672 -19.00 6.20 -28.12
N ALA A 673 -19.62 5.90 -29.26
CA ALA A 673 -20.24 4.60 -29.51
C ALA A 673 -19.21 3.47 -29.37
N ALA A 674 -17.99 3.64 -29.87
CA ALA A 674 -16.91 2.69 -29.72
C ALA A 674 -16.39 2.56 -28.27
N SER A 675 -16.44 3.62 -27.44
CA SER A 675 -16.02 3.51 -26.04
C SER A 675 -16.98 2.67 -25.20
N THR A 676 -18.26 2.58 -25.56
CA THR A 676 -19.20 1.64 -24.91
C THR A 676 -18.79 0.17 -25.04
N ARG A 677 -18.01 -0.17 -26.07
CA ARG A 677 -17.56 -1.54 -26.39
C ARG A 677 -16.20 -1.90 -25.77
N LYS A 678 -15.61 -1.02 -24.96
CA LYS A 678 -14.34 -1.28 -24.27
C LYS A 678 -14.55 -2.06 -22.97
N PRO A 679 -13.61 -2.93 -22.54
CA PRO A 679 -13.66 -3.58 -21.24
C PRO A 679 -13.75 -2.58 -20.07
N LEU A 680 -14.43 -2.99 -18.99
CA LEU A 680 -14.60 -2.20 -17.77
C LEU A 680 -13.28 -2.18 -16.95
N SER A 681 -12.95 -1.04 -16.34
CA SER A 681 -11.77 -0.93 -15.46
C SER A 681 -12.01 -1.51 -14.07
N ALA A 682 -10.95 -1.77 -13.28
CA ALA A 682 -11.06 -2.35 -11.93
C ALA A 682 -12.03 -1.60 -10.98
N ASN A 683 -12.11 -0.26 -11.07
CA ASN A 683 -13.07 0.54 -10.29
C ASN A 683 -14.50 0.47 -10.81
N GLU A 684 -14.70 0.09 -12.08
CA GLU A 684 -16.02 -0.14 -12.66
C GLU A 684 -16.46 -1.58 -12.36
N LEU A 685 -15.57 -2.56 -12.53
CA LEU A 685 -15.70 -3.95 -12.07
C LEU A 685 -16.06 -4.02 -10.57
N ALA A 686 -15.45 -3.18 -9.73
CA ALA A 686 -15.80 -3.08 -8.32
C ALA A 686 -17.28 -2.72 -8.06
N LYS A 687 -17.97 -2.03 -8.98
CA LYS A 687 -19.42 -1.74 -8.88
C LYS A 687 -20.29 -2.96 -9.22
N PHE A 688 -19.76 -3.93 -9.95
CA PHE A 688 -20.42 -5.22 -10.20
C PHE A 688 -20.12 -6.23 -9.07
N LEU A 689 -18.98 -6.06 -8.39
CA LEU A 689 -18.56 -6.86 -7.24
C LEU A 689 -19.08 -6.33 -5.88
N THR A 690 -19.68 -5.14 -5.79
CA THR A 690 -20.38 -4.73 -4.57
C THR A 690 -21.61 -5.60 -4.31
N HIS A 691 -21.85 -5.96 -3.04
CA HIS A 691 -23.10 -6.63 -2.64
C HIS A 691 -24.32 -5.77 -2.98
N ASP A 692 -25.40 -6.43 -3.40
CA ASP A 692 -26.63 -5.85 -3.91
C ASP A 692 -27.82 -6.59 -3.30
N ALA A 693 -28.17 -6.18 -2.08
CA ALA A 693 -29.19 -6.85 -1.27
C ALA A 693 -30.55 -6.97 -2.00
N ALA A 694 -30.89 -6.01 -2.87
CA ALA A 694 -32.11 -6.04 -3.65
C ALA A 694 -32.08 -7.16 -4.71
N ARG A 695 -30.97 -7.30 -5.45
CA ARG A 695 -30.76 -8.40 -6.40
C ARG A 695 -30.72 -9.76 -5.70
N SER A 696 -29.99 -9.88 -4.59
CA SER A 696 -29.85 -11.14 -3.87
C SER A 696 -31.19 -11.58 -3.26
N ALA A 697 -32.00 -10.65 -2.72
CA ALA A 697 -33.37 -10.93 -2.27
C ALA A 697 -34.32 -11.35 -3.41
N ALA A 698 -34.27 -10.66 -4.56
CA ALA A 698 -35.07 -11.02 -5.73
C ALA A 698 -34.70 -12.41 -6.30
N THR A 699 -33.41 -12.75 -6.31
CA THR A 699 -32.93 -14.06 -6.78
C THR A 699 -33.29 -15.16 -5.80
N LYS A 700 -33.16 -14.93 -4.48
CA LYS A 700 -33.63 -15.85 -3.43
C LYS A 700 -35.12 -16.16 -3.58
N LYS A 701 -35.96 -15.15 -3.87
CA LYS A 701 -37.39 -15.35 -4.16
C LYS A 701 -37.59 -16.24 -5.39
N MET A 702 -36.96 -15.91 -6.52
CA MET A 702 -37.04 -16.71 -7.76
C MET A 702 -36.60 -18.17 -7.56
N LEU A 703 -35.53 -18.41 -6.81
CA LEU A 703 -35.06 -19.77 -6.50
C LEU A 703 -36.02 -20.51 -5.56
N ASN A 704 -36.66 -19.80 -4.62
CA ASN A 704 -37.70 -20.38 -3.77
C ASN A 704 -38.95 -20.78 -4.57
N ASP A 705 -39.35 -19.97 -5.55
CA ASP A 705 -40.47 -20.28 -6.46
C ASP A 705 -40.17 -21.50 -7.37
N LYS A 706 -38.89 -21.82 -7.59
CA LYS A 706 -38.41 -23.02 -8.31
C LYS A 706 -38.10 -24.23 -7.39
N ALA A 707 -38.23 -24.10 -6.08
CA ALA A 707 -37.75 -25.13 -5.15
C ALA A 707 -38.49 -26.48 -5.33
N PRO A 708 -37.81 -27.63 -5.14
CA PRO A 708 -38.48 -28.93 -5.14
C PRO A 708 -39.61 -28.99 -4.11
N ALA A 709 -40.70 -29.69 -4.45
CA ALA A 709 -41.85 -29.81 -3.56
C ALA A 709 -41.43 -30.34 -2.17
N GLY A 710 -41.79 -29.61 -1.11
CA GLY A 710 -41.39 -29.92 0.27
C GLY A 710 -40.06 -29.29 0.71
N TYR A 711 -39.45 -28.42 -0.09
CA TYR A 711 -38.26 -27.63 0.26
C TYR A 711 -38.49 -26.13 0.08
N ALA A 712 -37.75 -25.32 0.83
CA ALA A 712 -37.71 -23.85 0.71
C ALA A 712 -36.27 -23.34 0.75
N VAL A 713 -35.97 -22.26 0.03
CA VAL A 713 -34.61 -21.69 -0.03
C VAL A 713 -34.35 -20.82 1.19
N THR A 714 -33.54 -21.32 2.12
CA THR A 714 -33.20 -20.61 3.36
C THR A 714 -32.01 -19.69 3.21
N CYS A 715 -31.04 -20.06 2.36
CA CYS A 715 -29.77 -19.35 2.19
C CYS A 715 -29.54 -19.00 0.72
N TYR A 716 -28.94 -17.85 0.41
CA TYR A 716 -28.50 -17.51 -0.95
C TYR A 716 -27.29 -16.57 -0.91
N LEU A 717 -26.21 -16.97 -1.55
CA LEU A 717 -24.96 -16.20 -1.65
C LEU A 717 -24.55 -16.09 -3.13
N ASP A 718 -24.47 -14.86 -3.64
CA ASP A 718 -23.87 -14.53 -4.94
C ASP A 718 -22.48 -13.92 -4.79
N CYS A 719 -21.68 -13.91 -5.85
CA CYS A 719 -20.27 -13.50 -5.86
C CYS A 719 -20.01 -11.99 -5.72
N GLY A 720 -20.80 -11.31 -4.89
CA GLY A 720 -20.50 -9.96 -4.43
C GLY A 720 -19.47 -9.92 -3.31
N ALA A 721 -19.28 -8.73 -2.75
CA ALA A 721 -18.35 -8.46 -1.64
C ALA A 721 -18.77 -9.08 -0.31
N ASP A 722 -19.99 -9.62 -0.21
CA ASP A 722 -20.50 -10.25 1.00
C ASP A 722 -19.99 -11.68 1.13
N GLY A 723 -19.18 -11.90 2.16
CA GLY A 723 -18.71 -13.24 2.52
C GLY A 723 -19.73 -14.08 3.30
N SER A 724 -20.98 -13.62 3.48
CA SER A 724 -22.02 -14.29 4.28
C SER A 724 -23.42 -13.79 3.91
N ASP A 725 -24.44 -14.64 3.95
CA ASP A 725 -25.83 -14.26 3.61
C ASP A 725 -26.70 -13.84 4.81
N GLY A 726 -26.30 -14.16 6.04
CA GLY A 726 -26.81 -13.53 7.26
C GLY A 726 -27.27 -14.51 8.35
N GLN A 727 -28.55 -14.41 8.74
CA GLN A 727 -29.12 -15.15 9.87
C GLN A 727 -29.25 -16.65 9.60
N ALA A 728 -29.21 -17.46 10.67
CA ALA A 728 -29.22 -18.91 10.61
C ALA A 728 -30.54 -19.54 10.08
N PRO A 729 -30.49 -20.62 9.28
CA PRO A 729 -29.28 -21.22 8.72
C PRO A 729 -28.65 -20.28 7.68
N SER A 730 -27.33 -20.23 7.64
CA SER A 730 -26.57 -19.29 6.80
C SER A 730 -25.42 -19.99 6.08
N VAL A 731 -24.95 -19.36 5.01
CA VAL A 731 -23.80 -19.80 4.19
C VAL A 731 -22.76 -18.68 4.14
N LYS A 732 -21.53 -19.04 4.51
CA LYS A 732 -20.40 -18.11 4.61
C LYS A 732 -19.23 -18.59 3.74
N LEU A 733 -18.59 -17.70 2.99
CA LEU A 733 -17.33 -17.99 2.30
C LEU A 733 -16.19 -18.21 3.32
N VAL A 734 -15.41 -19.28 3.11
CA VAL A 734 -14.27 -19.68 3.96
C VAL A 734 -12.95 -19.55 3.20
N SER A 735 -12.91 -19.91 1.90
CA SER A 735 -11.76 -19.70 1.02
C SER A 735 -12.20 -19.42 -0.42
N GLY A 736 -11.43 -18.57 -1.10
CA GLY A 736 -11.72 -18.06 -2.45
C GLY A 736 -11.73 -16.54 -2.48
N ALA A 737 -11.39 -15.96 -3.64
CA ALA A 737 -11.41 -14.52 -3.89
C ALA A 737 -12.50 -14.17 -4.92
N PRO A 738 -13.25 -13.06 -4.76
CA PRO A 738 -14.23 -12.63 -5.75
C PRO A 738 -13.54 -12.07 -7.01
N TYR A 739 -14.14 -12.30 -8.17
CA TYR A 739 -13.68 -11.86 -9.49
C TYR A 739 -14.88 -11.61 -10.42
N PHE A 740 -14.72 -10.74 -11.43
CA PHE A 740 -15.73 -10.49 -12.46
C PHE A 740 -15.13 -10.63 -13.86
N TRP A 741 -15.71 -11.48 -14.70
CA TRP A 741 -15.33 -11.61 -16.10
C TRP A 741 -15.71 -10.36 -16.91
N ALA A 742 -14.72 -9.61 -17.36
CA ALA A 742 -14.95 -8.36 -18.08
C ALA A 742 -15.75 -8.59 -19.39
N GLY A 743 -16.88 -7.89 -19.53
CA GLY A 743 -17.80 -8.04 -20.66
C GLY A 743 -18.96 -9.01 -20.41
N ALA A 744 -18.97 -9.76 -19.30
CA ALA A 744 -20.11 -10.59 -18.92
C ALA A 744 -21.43 -9.80 -18.82
N ASP A 745 -21.37 -8.52 -18.40
CA ASP A 745 -22.50 -7.60 -18.34
C ASP A 745 -23.17 -7.30 -19.71
N THR A 746 -22.48 -7.60 -20.81
CA THR A 746 -23.00 -7.41 -22.18
C THR A 746 -23.53 -8.69 -22.83
N VAL A 747 -23.37 -9.85 -22.18
CA VAL A 747 -23.76 -11.17 -22.74
C VAL A 747 -24.65 -11.99 -21.81
N ALA A 748 -24.59 -11.78 -20.49
CA ALA A 748 -25.35 -12.50 -19.47
C ALA A 748 -25.79 -11.57 -18.33
N PRO A 749 -26.78 -11.96 -17.51
CA PRO A 749 -27.02 -11.31 -16.22
C PRO A 749 -25.75 -11.25 -15.36
N VAL A 750 -25.48 -10.08 -14.78
CA VAL A 750 -24.27 -9.76 -13.98
C VAL A 750 -23.92 -10.83 -12.95
N ARG A 751 -24.91 -11.48 -12.31
CA ARG A 751 -24.68 -12.54 -11.31
C ARG A 751 -23.86 -13.73 -11.83
N PHE A 752 -23.88 -13.98 -13.13
CA PHE A 752 -23.06 -15.01 -13.77
C PHE A 752 -21.67 -14.47 -14.19
N GLY A 753 -21.53 -13.16 -14.38
CA GLY A 753 -20.22 -12.54 -14.60
C GLY A 753 -19.31 -12.57 -13.36
N SER A 754 -19.90 -12.61 -12.16
CA SER A 754 -19.19 -12.68 -10.89
C SER A 754 -18.91 -14.14 -10.47
N ILE A 755 -17.72 -14.41 -9.95
CA ILE A 755 -17.32 -15.70 -9.34
C ILE A 755 -16.51 -15.51 -8.06
N TRP A 756 -16.48 -16.52 -7.20
CA TRP A 756 -15.34 -16.80 -6.34
C TRP A 756 -14.42 -17.79 -7.04
N PHE A 757 -13.11 -17.55 -6.97
CA PHE A 757 -12.10 -18.45 -7.51
C PHE A 757 -10.99 -18.72 -6.51
N ASP A 758 -10.33 -19.87 -6.66
CA ASP A 758 -9.10 -20.23 -5.96
C ASP A 758 -8.27 -21.19 -6.82
N ALA A 759 -6.94 -21.13 -6.72
CA ALA A 759 -6.05 -22.00 -7.49
C ALA A 759 -6.16 -23.49 -7.14
N ARG A 760 -6.77 -23.84 -5.99
CA ARG A 760 -6.94 -25.23 -5.53
C ARG A 760 -8.32 -25.53 -4.98
N LYS A 761 -8.92 -24.62 -4.20
CA LYS A 761 -10.18 -24.87 -3.48
C LYS A 761 -10.96 -23.61 -3.09
N VAL A 762 -12.18 -23.49 -3.61
CA VAL A 762 -13.19 -22.56 -3.07
C VAL A 762 -14.01 -23.31 -2.01
N ALA A 763 -14.20 -22.73 -0.83
CA ALA A 763 -14.90 -23.37 0.28
C ALA A 763 -15.89 -22.44 0.98
N PHE A 764 -17.01 -23.01 1.42
CA PHE A 764 -18.07 -22.34 2.16
C PHE A 764 -18.42 -23.13 3.42
N GLU A 765 -18.89 -22.46 4.45
CA GLU A 765 -19.44 -23.06 5.67
C GLU A 765 -20.93 -22.77 5.72
N ALA A 766 -21.75 -23.83 5.69
CA ALA A 766 -23.16 -23.76 5.98
C ALA A 766 -23.35 -24.03 7.48
N ALA A 767 -23.95 -23.09 8.21
CA ALA A 767 -24.05 -23.10 9.67
C ALA A 767 -25.49 -22.85 10.16
N GLY A 768 -25.78 -23.24 11.41
CA GLY A 768 -27.12 -23.11 11.98
C GLY A 768 -28.11 -24.17 11.49
N LEU A 769 -27.60 -25.31 11.03
CA LEU A 769 -28.41 -26.41 10.50
C LEU A 769 -29.11 -27.18 11.63
N LYS A 770 -30.36 -27.58 11.40
CA LYS A 770 -31.20 -28.28 12.38
C LYS A 770 -31.19 -29.79 12.12
N ALA A 771 -30.98 -30.59 13.16
CA ALA A 771 -30.82 -32.05 13.02
C ALA A 771 -32.12 -32.81 12.64
N ASP A 772 -33.28 -32.17 12.76
CA ASP A 772 -34.62 -32.67 12.36
C ASP A 772 -35.00 -32.33 10.91
N ARG A 773 -34.11 -31.64 10.17
CA ARG A 773 -34.33 -31.19 8.79
C ARG A 773 -33.38 -31.86 7.81
N ASN A 774 -33.86 -32.02 6.58
CA ASN A 774 -33.05 -32.41 5.44
C ASN A 774 -32.62 -31.16 4.66
N TYR A 775 -31.39 -31.16 4.15
CA TYR A 775 -30.85 -30.04 3.38
C TYR A 775 -30.39 -30.48 1.99
N GLN A 776 -30.52 -29.57 1.03
CA GLN A 776 -29.93 -29.69 -0.30
C GLN A 776 -29.12 -28.44 -0.59
N VAL A 777 -28.01 -28.58 -1.30
CA VAL A 777 -27.22 -27.45 -1.81
C VAL A 777 -27.52 -27.27 -3.30
N GLY A 778 -27.89 -26.05 -3.68
CA GLY A 778 -28.05 -25.65 -5.06
C GLY A 778 -26.95 -24.67 -5.48
N LEU A 779 -26.57 -24.70 -6.76
CA LEU A 779 -25.43 -23.97 -7.29
C LEU A 779 -25.51 -23.85 -8.82
N SER A 780 -24.79 -22.88 -9.40
CA SER A 780 -24.59 -22.78 -10.85
C SER A 780 -23.28 -23.46 -11.27
N TRP A 781 -23.34 -24.34 -12.28
CA TRP A 781 -22.25 -25.26 -12.68
C TRP A 781 -21.86 -25.13 -14.16
N TRP A 782 -20.84 -24.33 -14.47
CA TRP A 782 -20.56 -23.85 -15.84
C TRP A 782 -19.25 -23.05 -15.92
N ASP A 783 -18.77 -22.76 -17.13
CA ASP A 783 -17.46 -22.17 -17.41
C ASP A 783 -17.57 -20.97 -18.39
N PHE A 784 -17.42 -19.73 -17.91
CA PHE A 784 -17.68 -18.53 -18.73
C PHE A 784 -16.60 -18.25 -19.79
N ASP A 785 -15.32 -18.34 -19.42
CA ASP A 785 -14.18 -18.04 -20.29
C ASP A 785 -13.66 -19.25 -21.09
N HIS A 786 -14.33 -20.41 -20.95
CA HIS A 786 -14.07 -21.66 -21.69
C HIS A 786 -12.69 -22.28 -21.40
N ASP A 787 -12.20 -22.17 -20.16
CA ASP A 787 -10.90 -22.68 -19.69
C ASP A 787 -10.88 -24.20 -19.37
N ASP A 788 -11.85 -24.94 -19.91
CA ASP A 788 -12.03 -26.40 -19.79
C ASP A 788 -11.92 -26.96 -18.36
N ARG A 789 -12.44 -26.18 -17.40
CA ARG A 789 -12.32 -26.45 -15.97
C ARG A 789 -12.95 -27.79 -15.60
N THR A 790 -12.28 -28.56 -14.74
CA THR A 790 -12.78 -29.82 -14.19
C THR A 790 -12.65 -29.74 -12.68
N GLN A 791 -13.78 -29.86 -11.97
CA GLN A 791 -13.85 -29.72 -10.52
C GLN A 791 -14.86 -30.71 -9.91
N SER A 792 -14.73 -30.95 -8.60
CA SER A 792 -15.62 -31.77 -7.78
C SER A 792 -16.23 -30.93 -6.64
N LEU A 793 -17.32 -31.42 -6.05
CA LEU A 793 -17.93 -30.82 -4.85
C LEU A 793 -17.99 -31.84 -3.72
N TRP A 794 -17.54 -31.43 -2.54
CA TRP A 794 -17.50 -32.24 -1.32
C TRP A 794 -18.24 -31.56 -0.17
N ALA A 795 -18.84 -32.35 0.71
CA ALA A 795 -19.31 -31.93 2.03
C ALA A 795 -18.38 -32.52 3.10
N VAL A 796 -17.94 -31.70 4.06
CA VAL A 796 -16.97 -32.08 5.09
C VAL A 796 -17.47 -31.63 6.47
N ALA A 797 -17.56 -32.54 7.44
CA ALA A 797 -17.94 -32.24 8.82
C ALA A 797 -17.33 -33.24 9.82
N LYS A 798 -16.77 -32.75 10.93
CA LYS A 798 -16.29 -33.54 12.09
C LYS A 798 -15.46 -34.79 11.72
N GLY A 799 -14.51 -34.64 10.78
CA GLY A 799 -13.62 -35.73 10.35
C GLY A 799 -14.21 -36.72 9.35
N LYS A 800 -15.46 -36.51 8.91
CA LYS A 800 -16.08 -37.21 7.76
C LYS A 800 -16.12 -36.29 6.55
N GLU A 801 -16.01 -36.87 5.36
CA GLU A 801 -16.31 -36.19 4.09
C GLU A 801 -17.14 -37.07 3.16
N ALA A 802 -17.91 -36.44 2.28
CA ALA A 802 -18.70 -37.10 1.24
C ALA A 802 -18.64 -36.27 -0.06
N MET A 803 -18.34 -36.92 -1.18
CA MET A 803 -18.34 -36.30 -2.50
C MET A 803 -19.79 -36.19 -3.02
N LEU A 804 -20.26 -34.97 -3.26
CA LEU A 804 -21.61 -34.68 -3.75
C LEU A 804 -21.66 -34.64 -5.28
N ILE A 805 -20.61 -34.10 -5.91
CA ILE A 805 -20.43 -34.07 -7.37
C ILE A 805 -19.04 -34.61 -7.67
N LYS A 806 -18.98 -35.70 -8.44
CA LYS A 806 -17.72 -36.30 -8.91
C LYS A 806 -16.95 -35.34 -9.84
N PRO A 807 -15.64 -35.52 -10.03
CA PRO A 807 -14.86 -34.75 -11.01
C PRO A 807 -15.58 -34.63 -12.36
N THR A 808 -15.98 -33.41 -12.72
CA THR A 808 -16.82 -33.13 -13.89
C THR A 808 -16.30 -31.89 -14.60
N ARG A 809 -16.16 -31.95 -15.94
CA ARG A 809 -15.82 -30.79 -16.78
C ARG A 809 -17.02 -29.84 -16.81
N LEU A 810 -16.79 -28.57 -16.53
CA LEU A 810 -17.81 -27.54 -16.50
C LEU A 810 -18.32 -27.24 -17.95
N PRO A 811 -19.65 -27.13 -18.16
CA PRO A 811 -20.19 -26.71 -19.46
C PRO A 811 -19.78 -25.29 -19.85
N SER A 812 -19.21 -25.11 -21.05
CA SER A 812 -18.76 -23.81 -21.55
C SER A 812 -19.90 -22.88 -21.95
N TYR A 813 -19.75 -21.57 -21.69
CA TYR A 813 -20.81 -20.57 -21.88
C TYR A 813 -20.96 -20.04 -23.31
N GLN A 814 -22.01 -20.44 -24.04
CA GLN A 814 -22.28 -19.90 -25.38
C GLN A 814 -23.36 -18.81 -25.37
N VAL A 815 -22.95 -17.58 -25.72
CA VAL A 815 -23.80 -16.39 -25.83
C VAL A 815 -25.03 -16.68 -26.70
N GLY A 816 -26.21 -16.51 -26.11
CA GLY A 816 -27.49 -16.69 -26.81
C GLY A 816 -27.90 -18.14 -27.12
N GLN A 817 -27.16 -19.17 -26.66
CA GLN A 817 -27.54 -20.58 -26.85
C GLN A 817 -28.04 -21.25 -25.58
N HIS A 818 -27.25 -21.24 -24.50
CA HIS A 818 -27.57 -21.97 -23.27
C HIS A 818 -27.30 -21.13 -22.01
N MET A 819 -28.23 -21.17 -21.07
CA MET A 819 -28.05 -20.61 -19.73
C MET A 819 -27.08 -21.49 -18.91
N PRO A 820 -26.37 -20.91 -17.92
CA PRO A 820 -25.66 -21.66 -16.88
C PRO A 820 -26.52 -22.79 -16.28
N GLN A 821 -25.91 -23.96 -16.07
CA GLN A 821 -26.64 -25.11 -15.53
C GLN A 821 -26.84 -24.95 -14.02
N GLU A 822 -28.08 -24.75 -13.58
CA GLU A 822 -28.45 -24.84 -12.17
C GLU A 822 -28.46 -26.33 -11.75
N LEU A 823 -27.67 -26.70 -10.72
CA LEU A 823 -27.65 -28.04 -10.11
C LEU A 823 -28.17 -27.95 -8.67
N VAL A 824 -28.83 -29.02 -8.21
CA VAL A 824 -29.23 -29.21 -6.81
C VAL A 824 -28.87 -30.63 -6.37
N VAL A 825 -28.12 -30.76 -5.27
CA VAL A 825 -27.66 -32.04 -4.73
C VAL A 825 -27.94 -32.18 -3.23
N PRO A 826 -28.35 -33.36 -2.73
CA PRO A 826 -28.69 -33.57 -1.33
C PRO A 826 -27.46 -33.60 -0.42
N LEU A 827 -27.58 -33.03 0.78
CA LEU A 827 -26.55 -33.11 1.81
C LEU A 827 -26.78 -34.33 2.72
N PRO A 828 -25.77 -35.19 2.95
CA PRO A 828 -25.89 -36.32 3.86
C PRO A 828 -26.23 -35.89 5.29
N ARG A 829 -27.32 -36.43 5.86
CA ARG A 829 -27.81 -36.07 7.21
C ARG A 829 -26.77 -36.29 8.30
N GLU A 830 -25.87 -37.26 8.14
CA GLU A 830 -24.78 -37.52 9.09
C GLU A 830 -23.74 -36.38 9.15
N LEU A 831 -23.63 -35.56 8.11
CA LEU A 831 -22.75 -34.39 8.07
C LEU A 831 -23.46 -33.14 8.61
N THR A 832 -24.76 -32.98 8.35
CA THR A 832 -25.54 -31.81 8.79
C THR A 832 -26.00 -31.89 10.26
N ALA A 833 -26.12 -33.10 10.83
CA ALA A 833 -26.50 -33.30 12.24
C ALA A 833 -25.57 -32.60 13.25
N GLY A 834 -24.37 -32.19 12.83
CA GLY A 834 -23.41 -31.45 13.65
C GLY A 834 -23.72 -29.96 13.82
N GLY A 835 -24.72 -29.41 13.13
CA GLY A 835 -25.08 -27.97 13.15
C GLY A 835 -24.35 -27.11 12.12
N SER A 836 -23.25 -27.60 11.55
CA SER A 836 -22.58 -27.00 10.39
C SER A 836 -21.92 -28.06 9.50
N VAL A 837 -21.73 -27.71 8.22
CA VAL A 837 -21.00 -28.51 7.22
C VAL A 837 -20.20 -27.58 6.31
N ARG A 838 -18.98 -27.96 5.94
CA ARG A 838 -18.18 -27.24 4.96
C ARG A 838 -18.40 -27.82 3.57
N LEU A 839 -18.72 -26.96 2.61
CA LEU A 839 -18.85 -27.27 1.19
C LEU A 839 -17.55 -26.89 0.50
N GLU A 840 -16.87 -27.86 -0.12
CA GLU A 840 -15.56 -27.68 -0.73
C GLU A 840 -15.60 -28.02 -2.22
N PHE A 841 -15.41 -26.99 -3.06
CA PHE A 841 -15.22 -27.15 -4.48
C PHE A 841 -13.72 -27.34 -4.72
N ARG A 842 -13.30 -28.50 -5.23
CA ARG A 842 -11.88 -28.89 -5.36
C ARG A 842 -11.47 -28.98 -6.83
N ILE A 843 -10.23 -28.58 -7.13
CA ILE A 843 -9.65 -28.73 -8.46
C ILE A 843 -9.42 -30.21 -8.78
N GLU A 844 -9.83 -30.64 -9.98
CA GLU A 844 -9.60 -31.98 -10.51
C GLU A 844 -8.97 -31.94 -11.92
N GLY A 845 -8.87 -30.75 -12.51
CA GLY A 845 -8.24 -30.45 -13.80
C GLY A 845 -6.90 -29.71 -13.66
N LYS A 846 -6.52 -28.96 -14.70
CA LYS A 846 -5.22 -28.25 -14.76
C LYS A 846 -5.26 -26.78 -14.32
N THR A 847 -6.45 -26.21 -14.17
CA THR A 847 -6.67 -24.75 -14.11
C THR A 847 -6.93 -24.27 -12.68
N ASN A 848 -8.11 -23.73 -12.37
CA ASN A 848 -8.51 -23.23 -11.06
C ASN A 848 -9.96 -23.64 -10.76
N VAL A 849 -10.40 -23.47 -9.51
CA VAL A 849 -11.80 -23.68 -9.10
C VAL A 849 -12.57 -22.39 -9.27
N VAL A 850 -13.81 -22.47 -9.78
CA VAL A 850 -14.73 -21.33 -9.90
C VAL A 850 -16.14 -21.69 -9.39
N VAL A 851 -16.81 -20.73 -8.75
CA VAL A 851 -18.19 -20.84 -8.26
C VAL A 851 -18.89 -19.49 -8.44
N SER A 852 -20.05 -19.43 -9.12
CA SER A 852 -20.78 -18.16 -9.37
C SER A 852 -21.86 -17.83 -8.32
N GLU A 853 -22.47 -18.83 -7.72
CA GLU A 853 -23.54 -18.67 -6.74
C GLU A 853 -23.79 -20.00 -6.02
N LEU A 854 -24.30 -19.90 -4.79
CA LEU A 854 -24.55 -21.03 -3.89
C LEU A 854 -25.80 -20.75 -3.05
N TRP A 855 -26.70 -21.72 -2.93
CA TRP A 855 -27.88 -21.63 -2.08
C TRP A 855 -28.16 -22.91 -1.32
N LEU A 856 -28.89 -22.77 -0.21
CA LEU A 856 -29.28 -23.90 0.64
C LEU A 856 -30.81 -24.01 0.67
N LEU A 857 -31.31 -25.23 0.52
CA LEU A 857 -32.71 -25.56 0.66
C LEU A 857 -32.93 -26.39 1.94
N GLU A 858 -33.91 -26.02 2.76
CA GLU A 858 -34.35 -26.74 3.96
C GLU A 858 -35.70 -27.44 3.69
N SER A 859 -35.89 -28.65 4.22
CA SER A 859 -37.17 -29.35 4.12
C SER A 859 -38.26 -28.68 4.97
N THR A 860 -39.42 -28.40 4.39
CA THR A 860 -40.51 -27.68 5.08
C THR A 860 -41.18 -28.53 6.17
N GLY A 861 -41.11 -29.86 6.08
CA GLY A 861 -41.50 -30.81 7.12
C GLY A 861 -40.32 -31.37 7.94
N THR A 862 -40.65 -31.98 9.09
CA THR A 862 -39.76 -32.85 9.88
C THR A 862 -39.84 -34.31 9.38
N THR A 863 -38.77 -35.08 9.58
CA THR A 863 -38.38 -36.17 8.65
C THR A 863 -39.33 -37.35 8.42
N GLY A 864 -39.40 -37.76 7.14
CA GLY A 864 -39.54 -39.16 6.69
C GLY A 864 -38.58 -39.42 5.51
N VAL A 865 -38.01 -40.64 5.39
CA VAL A 865 -36.89 -40.99 4.48
C VAL A 865 -37.02 -42.47 4.06
N PRO A 866 -36.65 -42.94 2.83
CA PRO A 866 -36.51 -42.30 1.51
C PRO A 866 -37.40 -43.03 0.45
N PRO A 867 -37.04 -42.97 -0.85
CA PRO A 867 -36.56 -44.21 -1.48
C PRO A 867 -35.21 -44.06 -2.21
N VAL A 868 -34.48 -45.17 -2.34
CA VAL A 868 -33.15 -45.25 -2.99
C VAL A 868 -33.25 -45.89 -4.38
N ALA A 869 -32.60 -45.24 -5.36
CA ALA A 869 -32.09 -45.72 -6.65
C ALA A 869 -32.97 -46.56 -7.60
N ARG A 870 -33.01 -46.11 -8.86
CA ARG A 870 -32.78 -46.99 -10.01
C ARG A 870 -31.72 -46.38 -10.92
N GLU A 871 -30.80 -47.21 -11.37
CA GLU A 871 -29.87 -46.87 -12.45
C GLU A 871 -30.62 -46.83 -13.78
N THR A 872 -30.44 -45.77 -14.55
CA THR A 872 -30.50 -45.82 -16.02
C THR A 872 -29.38 -44.95 -16.55
N GLY A 873 -28.33 -45.58 -17.09
CA GLY A 873 -27.25 -44.85 -17.73
C GLY A 873 -27.75 -44.23 -19.05
N GLN A 874 -27.86 -42.90 -19.08
CA GLN A 874 -27.87 -42.11 -20.31
C GLN A 874 -27.38 -40.69 -19.99
N THR A 875 -26.43 -40.21 -20.79
CA THR A 875 -25.88 -38.85 -20.75
C THR A 875 -26.96 -37.79 -21.02
N PRO A 876 -27.01 -36.67 -20.28
CA PRO A 876 -27.84 -35.54 -20.66
C PRO A 876 -27.41 -34.96 -22.02
N VAL A 877 -28.31 -34.99 -23.00
CA VAL A 877 -28.18 -34.29 -24.28
C VAL A 877 -28.59 -32.81 -24.06
N PRO A 878 -27.88 -31.82 -24.65
CA PRO A 878 -28.23 -30.41 -24.46
C PRO A 878 -29.61 -30.07 -25.06
N PRO A 879 -30.38 -29.15 -24.44
CA PRO A 879 -31.62 -28.63 -25.03
C PRO A 879 -31.35 -27.86 -26.32
N LYS A 880 -32.29 -27.88 -27.26
CA LYS A 880 -32.16 -27.14 -28.54
C LYS A 880 -32.32 -25.62 -28.34
N THR A 881 -31.71 -24.88 -29.26
CA THR A 881 -31.79 -23.43 -29.45
C THR A 881 -33.21 -22.87 -29.42
N GLY A 882 -33.45 -21.77 -28.68
CA GLY A 882 -34.60 -20.89 -28.87
C GLY A 882 -35.15 -20.22 -27.60
N GLU A 883 -35.27 -18.89 -27.67
CA GLU A 883 -36.16 -18.00 -26.88
C GLU A 883 -35.76 -17.59 -25.43
N THR A 884 -35.58 -16.27 -25.27
CA THR A 884 -35.27 -15.53 -24.03
C THR A 884 -36.53 -14.85 -23.47
N PRO A 885 -36.56 -14.54 -22.15
CA PRO A 885 -36.83 -13.15 -21.76
C PRO A 885 -36.05 -12.65 -20.52
N VAL A 886 -35.74 -11.35 -20.47
CA VAL A 886 -35.05 -10.66 -19.34
C VAL A 886 -35.67 -9.27 -19.10
N LEU A 887 -35.84 -8.86 -17.82
CA LEU A 887 -36.25 -7.51 -17.38
C LEU A 887 -35.48 -7.05 -16.10
N PRO A 888 -35.43 -5.74 -15.72
CA PRO A 888 -34.23 -5.14 -15.08
C PRO A 888 -34.34 -4.58 -13.62
N TYR A 889 -33.16 -4.12 -13.12
CA TYR A 889 -32.70 -3.57 -11.81
C TYR A 889 -33.49 -2.42 -11.11
N PRO A 890 -33.27 -2.17 -9.79
CA PRO A 890 -32.50 -0.96 -9.33
C PRO A 890 -31.65 -1.12 -8.01
N ALA A 891 -30.94 -0.04 -7.58
CA ALA A 891 -29.76 -0.07 -6.69
C ALA A 891 -29.83 0.74 -5.34
N ALA A 892 -28.75 0.65 -4.53
CA ALA A 892 -28.62 1.13 -3.14
C ALA A 892 -27.88 2.48 -2.92
N PRO A 893 -27.94 3.01 -1.68
CA PRO A 893 -26.85 3.79 -1.03
C PRO A 893 -26.65 3.37 0.47
N LYS A 894 -25.81 3.93 1.37
CA LYS A 894 -24.89 5.11 1.43
C LYS A 894 -23.82 4.94 2.56
N ASP A 895 -23.04 6.00 2.83
CA ASP A 895 -22.15 6.30 4.00
C ASP A 895 -20.97 5.36 4.36
N ALA A 896 -19.74 5.79 4.73
CA ALA A 896 -18.97 7.04 4.54
C ALA A 896 -17.46 6.82 4.93
N PRO A 897 -16.45 7.51 4.35
CA PRO A 897 -15.03 7.39 4.75
C PRO A 897 -14.46 8.54 5.62
N LYS A 898 -13.36 8.28 6.36
CA LYS A 898 -12.65 9.22 7.27
C LYS A 898 -11.39 9.89 6.67
N ALA A 899 -10.85 10.88 7.40
CA ALA A 899 -9.82 11.84 6.99
C ALA A 899 -8.35 11.35 7.02
N TRP A 900 -7.43 12.21 6.58
CA TRP A 900 -6.03 11.94 6.20
C TRP A 900 -4.98 12.48 7.19
N GLU A 901 -3.96 11.66 7.50
CA GLU A 901 -2.75 12.01 8.28
C GLU A 901 -1.49 11.75 7.44
N GLY A 902 -0.44 12.57 7.60
CA GLY A 902 0.71 12.61 6.68
C GLY A 902 1.70 11.41 6.72
N PRO A 903 2.65 11.31 5.78
CA PRO A 903 3.47 10.11 5.59
C PRO A 903 4.77 10.07 6.38
N VAL A 904 5.26 8.85 6.62
CA VAL A 904 6.50 8.53 7.36
C VAL A 904 7.67 8.29 6.39
N LEU A 905 8.80 8.95 6.63
CA LEU A 905 10.10 8.66 5.99
C LEU A 905 10.96 7.80 6.92
N GLN A 906 11.72 6.84 6.38
CA GLN A 906 12.80 6.17 7.09
C GLN A 906 14.11 6.22 6.28
N PRO A 907 15.20 6.82 6.80
CA PRO A 907 16.54 6.59 6.27
C PRO A 907 17.05 5.22 6.73
N LEU A 908 17.63 4.41 5.83
CA LEU A 908 18.33 3.18 6.25
C LEU A 908 19.74 3.49 6.76
N ALA A 909 20.41 4.48 6.17
CA ALA A 909 21.73 4.91 6.60
C ALA A 909 21.60 5.96 7.71
N ALA A 910 21.90 5.56 8.95
CA ALA A 910 21.80 6.41 10.13
C ALA A 910 22.79 7.60 10.19
N ALA A 911 23.65 7.80 9.18
CA ALA A 911 24.61 8.91 9.11
C ALA A 911 24.32 9.78 7.88
N PRO A 912 24.41 11.12 7.95
CA PRO A 912 24.14 11.99 6.82
C PRO A 912 25.07 11.69 5.63
N ALA A 913 24.52 11.79 4.42
CA ALA A 913 25.25 11.55 3.17
C ALA A 913 26.57 12.35 3.12
N PRO A 914 27.73 11.70 2.87
CA PRO A 914 29.00 12.40 2.67
C PRO A 914 28.90 13.45 1.56
N ALA A 915 29.68 14.54 1.67
CA ALA A 915 29.72 15.56 0.63
C ALA A 915 30.13 14.95 -0.73
N GLY A 916 29.23 15.00 -1.72
CA GLY A 916 29.42 14.40 -3.04
C GLY A 916 28.97 12.95 -3.21
N ALA A 917 28.44 12.31 -2.15
CA ALA A 917 27.71 11.05 -2.24
C ALA A 917 26.34 11.26 -2.88
N VAL A 918 25.88 10.26 -3.63
CA VAL A 918 24.61 10.26 -4.36
C VAL A 918 23.47 10.01 -3.39
N LYS A 919 22.55 10.97 -3.25
CA LYS A 919 21.34 10.76 -2.47
C LYS A 919 20.29 10.00 -3.29
N VAL A 920 19.92 8.82 -2.83
CA VAL A 920 18.96 7.92 -3.49
C VAL A 920 17.69 7.85 -2.67
N LEU A 921 16.53 8.10 -3.28
CA LEU A 921 15.22 7.92 -2.65
C LEU A 921 14.50 6.73 -3.28
N ILE A 922 14.28 5.66 -2.52
CA ILE A 922 13.30 4.63 -2.89
C ILE A 922 11.91 5.15 -2.56
N VAL A 923 11.05 5.19 -3.57
CA VAL A 923 9.64 5.58 -3.44
C VAL A 923 8.77 4.35 -3.56
N THR A 924 8.00 4.05 -2.51
CA THR A 924 7.13 2.87 -2.39
C THR A 924 5.79 3.22 -1.69
N GLY A 925 5.06 2.23 -1.18
CA GLY A 925 3.82 2.41 -0.40
C GLY A 925 2.53 1.89 -1.03
N ASP A 926 2.59 1.44 -2.27
CA ASP A 926 1.55 0.71 -3.00
C ASP A 926 2.30 -0.07 -4.10
N ASP A 927 2.26 -1.39 -4.07
CA ASP A 927 2.78 -2.31 -5.09
C ASP A 927 1.86 -3.53 -5.10
N LEU A 928 1.75 -4.21 -6.24
CA LEU A 928 1.06 -5.49 -6.35
C LEU A 928 1.88 -6.65 -5.74
N HIS A 929 3.19 -6.44 -5.55
CA HIS A 929 4.13 -7.36 -4.92
C HIS A 929 4.39 -6.98 -3.45
N ASN A 930 5.14 -7.82 -2.73
CA ASN A 930 5.42 -7.62 -1.31
C ASN A 930 6.49 -6.54 -1.05
N TRP A 931 6.18 -5.30 -1.42
CA TRP A 931 7.08 -4.14 -1.29
C TRP A 931 7.60 -3.91 0.14
N LYS A 932 6.86 -4.36 1.16
CA LYS A 932 7.30 -4.30 2.57
C LYS A 932 8.50 -5.20 2.85
N ALA A 933 8.65 -6.30 2.11
CA ALA A 933 9.80 -7.19 2.19
C ALA A 933 10.89 -6.83 1.16
N THR A 934 10.52 -6.43 -0.06
CA THR A 934 11.50 -6.13 -1.12
C THR A 934 12.14 -4.75 -1.02
N SER A 935 11.47 -3.72 -0.49
CA SER A 935 12.06 -2.36 -0.40
C SER A 935 13.26 -2.28 0.56
N PRO A 936 13.24 -2.88 1.77
CA PRO A 936 14.42 -2.91 2.64
C PRO A 936 15.60 -3.66 2.00
N VAL A 937 15.34 -4.84 1.41
CA VAL A 937 16.37 -5.65 0.72
C VAL A 937 17.00 -4.89 -0.45
N LEU A 938 16.20 -4.19 -1.25
CA LEU A 938 16.69 -3.32 -2.31
C LEU A 938 17.51 -2.14 -1.77
N ALA A 939 17.10 -1.55 -0.64
CA ALA A 939 17.84 -0.46 -0.01
C ALA A 939 19.21 -0.91 0.52
N GLU A 940 19.26 -2.05 1.21
CA GLU A 940 20.50 -2.67 1.68
C GLU A 940 21.44 -3.02 0.52
N LEU A 941 20.90 -3.64 -0.54
CA LEU A 941 21.60 -3.97 -1.77
C LEU A 941 22.26 -2.74 -2.41
N LEU A 942 21.50 -1.65 -2.56
CA LEU A 942 22.03 -0.39 -3.13
C LEU A 942 23.07 0.26 -2.20
N ALA A 943 22.86 0.23 -0.88
CA ALA A 943 23.78 0.77 0.12
C ALA A 943 25.13 0.03 0.21
N LYS A 944 25.26 -1.17 -0.39
CA LYS A 944 26.57 -1.85 -0.57
C LYS A 944 27.54 -1.00 -1.42
N ASP A 945 27.04 -0.15 -2.32
CA ASP A 945 27.86 0.86 -2.96
C ASP A 945 27.99 2.08 -2.06
N LYS A 946 29.18 2.29 -1.49
CA LYS A 946 29.46 3.41 -0.59
C LYS A 946 29.27 4.80 -1.21
N ARG A 947 29.08 4.90 -2.54
CA ARG A 947 28.73 6.14 -3.25
C ARG A 947 27.23 6.45 -3.18
N LEU A 948 26.38 5.48 -2.87
CA LEU A 948 24.92 5.58 -2.83
C LEU A 948 24.43 5.67 -1.37
N HIS A 949 23.68 6.72 -1.07
CA HIS A 949 23.11 6.95 0.26
C HIS A 949 21.57 6.87 0.17
N VAL A 950 20.98 5.83 0.75
CA VAL A 950 19.61 5.39 0.44
C VAL A 950 18.60 5.71 1.56
N SER A 951 17.51 6.36 1.18
CA SER A 951 16.32 6.62 2.00
C SER A 951 15.08 5.93 1.42
N ILE A 952 14.09 5.60 2.25
CA ILE A 952 12.79 5.08 1.80
C ILE A 952 11.65 6.05 2.17
N ALA A 953 10.81 6.37 1.18
CA ALA A 953 9.49 6.97 1.37
C ALA A 953 8.40 5.90 1.20
N TYR A 954 7.72 5.54 2.30
CA TYR A 954 6.64 4.56 2.31
C TYR A 954 5.28 5.10 1.82
N ASP A 955 5.28 6.28 1.20
CA ASP A 955 4.11 6.86 0.55
C ASP A 955 4.55 7.64 -0.67
N ALA A 956 4.18 7.14 -1.84
CA ALA A 956 4.55 7.75 -3.11
C ALA A 956 3.96 9.15 -3.34
N ARG A 957 3.04 9.64 -2.51
CA ARG A 957 2.67 11.08 -2.49
C ARG A 957 3.83 12.00 -2.13
N PHE A 958 4.92 11.50 -1.54
CA PHE A 958 6.16 12.26 -1.37
C PHE A 958 6.71 12.76 -2.72
N LEU A 959 6.36 12.15 -3.86
CA LEU A 959 6.69 12.68 -5.18
C LEU A 959 6.14 14.10 -5.43
N ALA A 960 5.10 14.56 -4.73
CA ALA A 960 4.63 15.95 -4.81
C ALA A 960 5.41 16.93 -3.91
N ASP A 961 6.26 16.45 -3.01
CA ASP A 961 7.02 17.30 -2.08
C ASP A 961 8.19 17.99 -2.82
N PRO A 962 8.41 19.31 -2.66
CA PRO A 962 9.58 20.00 -3.20
C PRO A 962 10.92 19.36 -2.79
N LYS A 963 11.00 18.73 -1.61
CA LYS A 963 12.18 18.00 -1.11
C LYS A 963 12.59 16.80 -1.97
N LEU A 964 11.78 16.39 -2.95
CA LEU A 964 12.19 15.43 -3.96
C LEU A 964 13.51 15.86 -4.64
N HIS A 965 13.71 17.17 -4.86
CA HIS A 965 14.91 17.71 -5.53
C HIS A 965 16.16 17.75 -4.64
N ASP A 966 16.05 17.47 -3.33
CA ASP A 966 17.19 17.30 -2.43
C ASP A 966 17.97 15.99 -2.72
N TYR A 967 17.36 15.07 -3.46
CA TYR A 967 17.92 13.79 -3.89
C TYR A 967 18.55 13.88 -5.29
N ASP A 968 19.43 12.93 -5.62
CA ASP A 968 20.11 12.81 -6.91
C ASP A 968 19.48 11.75 -7.81
N VAL A 969 18.91 10.70 -7.20
CA VAL A 969 18.24 9.60 -7.89
C VAL A 969 16.92 9.26 -7.19
N VAL A 970 15.87 9.03 -7.97
CA VAL A 970 14.65 8.36 -7.52
C VAL A 970 14.67 6.92 -8.00
N VAL A 971 14.51 5.98 -7.08
CA VAL A 971 14.27 4.57 -7.37
C VAL A 971 12.77 4.34 -7.20
N LEU A 972 12.07 4.16 -8.31
CA LEU A 972 10.64 3.88 -8.31
C LEU A 972 10.44 2.38 -8.07
N HIS A 973 9.92 2.05 -6.89
CA HIS A 973 9.58 0.69 -6.44
C HIS A 973 8.14 0.73 -5.89
N TYR A 974 7.24 1.08 -6.81
CA TYR A 974 5.86 1.47 -6.56
C TYR A 974 5.03 1.17 -7.81
N VAL A 975 3.86 0.54 -7.63
CA VAL A 975 2.84 0.42 -8.67
C VAL A 975 1.44 0.39 -8.05
N LYS A 976 0.60 1.35 -8.46
CA LYS A 976 -0.78 1.50 -7.98
C LYS A 976 -1.79 1.18 -9.09
N TRP A 977 -1.66 -0.02 -9.63
CA TRP A 977 -2.37 -0.47 -10.84
C TRP A 977 -3.90 -0.39 -10.76
N HIS A 978 -4.48 -0.58 -9.56
CA HIS A 978 -5.94 -0.74 -9.35
C HIS A 978 -6.66 0.46 -8.71
N LYS A 979 -6.00 1.62 -8.55
CA LYS A 979 -6.59 2.85 -7.97
C LYS A 979 -6.29 4.03 -8.90
N PRO A 980 -6.86 5.24 -8.71
CA PRO A 980 -6.38 6.41 -9.44
C PRO A 980 -4.87 6.60 -9.21
N ASP A 981 -4.14 6.86 -10.30
CA ASP A 981 -2.73 7.26 -10.29
C ASP A 981 -2.51 8.41 -9.32
N LEU A 982 -1.27 8.54 -8.80
CA LEU A 982 -0.91 9.67 -7.95
C LEU A 982 -1.29 10.99 -8.59
N ALA A 983 -1.74 11.93 -7.75
CA ALA A 983 -2.22 13.23 -8.19
C ALA A 983 -1.21 13.94 -9.09
N GLU A 984 -1.71 14.80 -9.97
CA GLU A 984 -0.92 15.51 -10.98
C GLU A 984 0.37 16.18 -10.46
N PRO A 985 0.41 16.80 -9.25
CA PRO A 985 1.65 17.33 -8.68
C PRO A 985 2.76 16.28 -8.52
N CYS A 986 2.45 15.02 -8.20
CA CYS A 986 3.45 13.95 -8.09
C CYS A 986 4.11 13.67 -9.45
N ARG A 987 3.29 13.60 -10.51
CA ARG A 987 3.74 13.26 -11.87
C ARG A 987 4.57 14.38 -12.48
N GLU A 988 4.09 15.61 -12.38
CA GLU A 988 4.81 16.77 -12.94
C GLU A 988 6.08 17.11 -12.14
N ASN A 989 6.11 16.88 -10.83
CA ASN A 989 7.34 17.06 -10.04
C ASN A 989 8.38 15.98 -10.34
N LEU A 990 7.99 14.70 -10.46
CA LEU A 990 8.87 13.61 -10.91
C LEU A 990 9.40 13.86 -12.33
N LYS A 991 8.54 14.31 -13.26
CA LYS A 991 8.93 14.69 -14.61
C LYS A 991 9.97 15.81 -14.60
N LYS A 992 9.75 16.87 -13.83
CA LYS A 992 10.70 18.00 -13.67
C LYS A 992 12.04 17.56 -13.08
N PHE A 993 12.00 16.68 -12.07
CA PHE A 993 13.19 16.09 -11.45
C PHE A 993 14.07 15.39 -12.48
N VAL A 994 13.52 14.41 -13.21
CA VAL A 994 14.27 13.65 -14.21
C VAL A 994 14.70 14.54 -15.38
N THR A 995 13.76 15.24 -16.02
CA THR A 995 14.07 16.09 -17.20
C THR A 995 15.03 17.23 -16.88
N GLY A 996 15.10 17.68 -15.63
CA GLY A 996 16.05 18.66 -15.13
C GLY A 996 17.51 18.18 -15.01
N GLY A 997 17.76 16.86 -15.03
CA GLY A 997 19.11 16.29 -14.98
C GLY A 997 19.34 15.20 -13.93
N LYS A 998 18.32 14.86 -13.12
CA LYS A 998 18.44 13.88 -12.03
C LYS A 998 18.15 12.45 -12.53
N GLY A 999 18.60 11.45 -11.77
CA GLY A 999 18.51 10.04 -12.16
C GLY A 999 17.17 9.38 -11.83
N LEU A 1000 16.73 8.45 -12.67
CA LEU A 1000 15.59 7.57 -12.40
C LEU A 1000 15.99 6.10 -12.52
N VAL A 1001 15.58 5.28 -11.56
CA VAL A 1001 15.63 3.82 -11.64
C VAL A 1001 14.22 3.28 -11.61
N VAL A 1002 13.89 2.37 -12.53
CA VAL A 1002 12.60 1.67 -12.60
C VAL A 1002 12.82 0.19 -12.28
N VAL A 1003 12.18 -0.28 -11.21
CA VAL A 1003 12.38 -1.62 -10.64
C VAL A 1003 11.15 -2.50 -10.90
N HIS A 1004 11.37 -3.71 -11.42
CA HIS A 1004 10.34 -4.73 -11.62
C HIS A 1004 9.02 -4.15 -12.17
N PHE A 1005 7.93 -4.17 -11.40
CA PHE A 1005 6.61 -3.74 -11.85
C PHE A 1005 6.34 -2.23 -11.72
N ALA A 1006 7.32 -1.43 -11.31
CA ALA A 1006 7.24 0.03 -11.43
C ALA A 1006 7.12 0.51 -12.90
N CYS A 1007 7.49 -0.34 -13.86
CA CYS A 1007 7.17 -0.16 -15.29
C CYS A 1007 5.65 -0.17 -15.59
N GLY A 1008 4.84 -0.70 -14.66
CA GLY A 1008 3.39 -0.66 -14.66
C GLY A 1008 2.79 0.53 -13.90
N ALA A 1009 3.61 1.41 -13.31
CA ALA A 1009 3.09 2.64 -12.72
C ALA A 1009 2.54 3.60 -13.78
N PHE A 1010 1.65 4.50 -13.37
CA PHE A 1010 1.19 5.64 -14.17
C PHE A 1010 0.60 5.30 -15.55
N GLN A 1011 -0.14 4.20 -15.67
CA GLN A 1011 -0.75 3.74 -16.93
C GLN A 1011 -1.70 4.74 -17.59
N LYS A 1012 -2.23 5.74 -16.86
CA LYS A 1012 -3.05 6.82 -17.44
C LYS A 1012 -2.24 8.05 -17.82
N TRP A 1013 -0.94 8.09 -17.51
CA TRP A 1013 -0.03 9.17 -17.86
C TRP A 1013 0.70 8.86 -19.17
N ALA A 1014 0.20 9.41 -20.27
CA ALA A 1014 0.82 9.28 -21.59
C ALA A 1014 2.30 9.74 -21.66
N GLY A 1015 2.77 10.52 -20.68
CA GLY A 1015 4.17 10.97 -20.59
C GLY A 1015 5.12 10.00 -19.87
N PHE A 1016 4.63 8.93 -19.23
CA PHE A 1016 5.51 8.04 -18.46
C PHE A 1016 6.40 7.16 -19.33
N GLU A 1017 5.93 6.73 -20.52
CA GLU A 1017 6.75 5.99 -21.49
C GLU A 1017 8.02 6.78 -21.89
N ALA A 1018 7.90 8.10 -22.06
CA ALA A 1018 9.02 8.98 -22.39
C ALA A 1018 10.02 9.17 -21.23
N LEU A 1019 9.67 8.76 -20.01
CA LEU A 1019 10.55 8.73 -18.84
C LEU A 1019 11.12 7.33 -18.60
N ALA A 1020 10.27 6.29 -18.59
CA ALA A 1020 10.67 4.92 -18.28
C ALA A 1020 11.26 4.14 -19.47
N GLY A 1021 11.13 4.65 -20.69
CA GLY A 1021 11.62 4.06 -21.94
C GLY A 1021 10.75 2.91 -22.47
N ARG A 1022 10.44 1.95 -21.61
CA ARG A 1022 9.36 0.97 -21.82
C ARG A 1022 8.41 1.01 -20.63
N VAL A 1023 7.17 0.63 -20.86
CA VAL A 1023 6.15 0.45 -19.83
C VAL A 1023 5.46 -0.90 -20.04
N TYR A 1024 4.89 -1.46 -18.98
CA TYR A 1024 4.07 -2.65 -19.09
C TYR A 1024 2.87 -2.37 -20.00
N ASN A 1025 2.69 -3.17 -21.06
CA ASN A 1025 1.53 -3.10 -21.94
C ASN A 1025 0.58 -4.28 -21.68
N PRO A 1026 -0.62 -4.07 -21.09
CA PRO A 1026 -1.56 -5.14 -20.75
C PRO A 1026 -2.17 -5.87 -21.96
N LYS A 1027 -1.86 -5.45 -23.20
CA LYS A 1027 -2.27 -6.14 -24.44
C LYS A 1027 -1.25 -7.17 -24.93
N LEU A 1028 -0.04 -7.14 -24.38
CA LEU A 1028 1.01 -8.10 -24.68
C LEU A 1028 1.02 -9.20 -23.61
N ARG A 1029 1.58 -10.37 -23.94
CA ARG A 1029 1.77 -11.45 -22.96
C ARG A 1029 2.67 -10.94 -21.83
N GLY A 1030 2.18 -10.96 -20.60
CA GLY A 1030 2.82 -10.36 -19.42
C GLY A 1030 4.28 -10.79 -19.24
N HIS A 1031 4.47 -12.04 -18.84
CA HIS A 1031 5.78 -12.65 -18.61
C HIS A 1031 5.71 -14.15 -18.88
N ASP A 1032 6.85 -14.82 -18.84
CA ASP A 1032 6.92 -16.28 -18.70
C ASP A 1032 6.48 -16.73 -17.29
N PRO A 1033 6.08 -18.00 -17.10
CA PRO A 1033 5.87 -18.56 -15.77
C PRO A 1033 7.10 -18.37 -14.88
N HIS A 1034 6.89 -17.86 -13.66
CA HIS A 1034 7.93 -17.59 -12.68
C HIS A 1034 8.86 -18.80 -12.51
N GLY A 1035 10.18 -18.61 -12.69
CA GLY A 1035 11.14 -19.71 -12.66
C GLY A 1035 12.55 -19.29 -13.05
N THR A 1036 13.49 -20.24 -13.03
CA THR A 1036 14.89 -19.94 -13.32
C THR A 1036 15.15 -19.70 -14.81
N PHE A 1037 15.77 -18.59 -15.19
CA PHE A 1037 16.23 -18.33 -16.56
C PHE A 1037 17.58 -17.62 -16.59
N THR A 1038 18.27 -17.69 -17.74
CA THR A 1038 19.55 -17.02 -17.96
C THR A 1038 19.34 -15.61 -18.50
N VAL A 1039 19.89 -14.62 -17.81
CA VAL A 1039 20.08 -13.26 -18.29
C VAL A 1039 21.44 -13.18 -18.98
N ARG A 1040 21.45 -12.78 -20.25
CA ARG A 1040 22.65 -12.63 -21.07
C ARG A 1040 23.06 -11.18 -21.18
N ILE A 1041 24.34 -10.88 -21.05
CA ILE A 1041 24.89 -9.53 -21.21
C ILE A 1041 25.07 -9.26 -22.70
N THR A 1042 24.39 -8.23 -23.22
CA THR A 1042 24.40 -7.88 -24.66
C THR A 1042 25.27 -6.68 -25.00
N ASP A 1043 25.65 -5.89 -23.99
CA ASP A 1043 26.61 -4.79 -24.10
C ASP A 1043 27.62 -4.91 -22.95
N ASP A 1044 28.77 -5.53 -23.21
CA ASP A 1044 29.87 -5.73 -22.24
C ASP A 1044 30.79 -4.50 -22.11
N LYS A 1045 30.51 -3.42 -22.84
CA LYS A 1045 31.29 -2.17 -22.86
C LYS A 1045 30.65 -1.06 -22.05
N HIS A 1046 29.32 -1.10 -21.87
CA HIS A 1046 28.63 -0.13 -21.04
C HIS A 1046 29.09 -0.22 -19.56
N PRO A 1047 29.32 0.91 -18.84
CA PRO A 1047 29.87 0.87 -17.48
C PRO A 1047 29.07 0.06 -16.45
N ILE A 1048 27.75 -0.09 -16.67
CA ILE A 1048 26.90 -0.94 -15.82
C ILE A 1048 27.30 -2.41 -15.98
N THR A 1049 27.45 -2.89 -17.21
CA THR A 1049 27.60 -4.31 -17.55
C THR A 1049 29.04 -4.74 -17.83
N SER A 1050 30.01 -3.81 -17.78
CA SER A 1050 31.41 -4.14 -18.08
C SER A 1050 32.01 -5.16 -17.12
N GLY A 1051 32.58 -6.23 -17.68
CA GLY A 1051 33.10 -7.37 -16.95
C GLY A 1051 32.05 -8.28 -16.29
N MET A 1052 30.76 -8.01 -16.47
CA MET A 1052 29.70 -8.93 -16.02
C MET A 1052 29.61 -10.12 -16.99
N LYS A 1053 29.34 -11.30 -16.42
CA LYS A 1053 29.04 -12.53 -17.18
C LYS A 1053 27.53 -12.77 -17.21
N ASP A 1054 27.09 -13.58 -18.16
CA ASP A 1054 25.75 -14.17 -18.15
C ASP A 1054 25.50 -14.88 -16.82
N PHE A 1055 24.28 -14.74 -16.28
CA PHE A 1055 23.92 -15.27 -14.97
C PHE A 1055 22.50 -15.86 -14.97
N GLN A 1056 22.22 -16.78 -14.05
CA GLN A 1056 20.86 -17.25 -13.82
C GLN A 1056 20.18 -16.43 -12.73
N THR A 1057 18.88 -16.19 -12.89
CA THR A 1057 18.01 -15.64 -11.85
C THR A 1057 16.72 -16.46 -11.75
N LEU A 1058 16.07 -16.43 -10.59
CA LEU A 1058 14.75 -16.99 -10.33
C LEU A 1058 13.76 -15.83 -10.24
N ASP A 1059 12.98 -15.60 -11.30
CA ASP A 1059 12.19 -14.37 -11.45
C ASP A 1059 11.08 -14.56 -12.50
N GLU A 1060 10.43 -13.46 -12.90
CA GLU A 1060 9.50 -13.37 -14.04
C GLU A 1060 10.17 -12.71 -15.26
N LEU A 1061 10.33 -13.46 -16.36
CA LEU A 1061 10.86 -12.92 -17.62
C LEU A 1061 9.76 -12.12 -18.32
N TYR A 1062 9.81 -10.79 -18.20
CA TYR A 1062 8.81 -9.89 -18.78
C TYR A 1062 8.85 -9.87 -20.31
N THR A 1063 7.69 -10.11 -20.92
CA THR A 1063 7.48 -10.16 -22.38
C THR A 1063 6.49 -9.10 -22.90
N CYS A 1064 6.02 -8.23 -22.00
CA CYS A 1064 5.00 -7.20 -22.24
C CYS A 1064 5.52 -5.75 -22.26
N LEU A 1065 6.83 -5.53 -22.11
CA LEU A 1065 7.39 -4.18 -22.11
C LEU A 1065 7.34 -3.56 -23.50
N ASP A 1066 6.54 -2.50 -23.65
CA ASP A 1066 6.30 -1.78 -24.90
C ASP A 1066 6.72 -0.31 -24.78
N GLY A 1067 6.99 0.33 -25.91
CA GLY A 1067 7.39 1.73 -26.00
C GLY A 1067 8.22 2.02 -27.24
N LYS A 1068 8.14 3.26 -27.72
CA LYS A 1068 8.82 3.77 -28.92
C LYS A 1068 10.04 4.61 -28.59
N THR A 1069 10.17 5.06 -27.34
CA THR A 1069 11.35 5.79 -26.86
C THR A 1069 12.63 4.99 -27.15
N PRO A 1070 13.68 5.57 -27.75
CA PRO A 1070 14.95 4.87 -27.95
C PRO A 1070 15.57 4.40 -26.62
N ILE A 1071 16.07 3.17 -26.58
CA ILE A 1071 16.74 2.57 -25.42
C ILE A 1071 18.04 1.89 -25.87
N GLN A 1072 19.03 1.82 -24.99
CA GLN A 1072 20.22 0.99 -25.15
C GLN A 1072 20.06 -0.26 -24.27
N VAL A 1073 19.99 -1.43 -24.89
CA VAL A 1073 19.78 -2.71 -24.20
C VAL A 1073 21.12 -3.26 -23.71
N LEU A 1074 21.21 -3.53 -22.41
CA LEU A 1074 22.42 -3.97 -21.73
C LEU A 1074 22.41 -5.47 -21.44
N ALA A 1075 21.23 -6.03 -21.19
CA ALA A 1075 21.03 -7.45 -21.00
C ALA A 1075 19.66 -7.92 -21.54
N MET A 1076 19.59 -9.17 -21.97
CA MET A 1076 18.38 -9.81 -22.51
C MET A 1076 18.19 -11.23 -21.96
N ALA A 1077 16.98 -11.77 -22.05
CA ALA A 1077 16.71 -13.19 -21.82
C ALA A 1077 15.76 -13.75 -22.88
N THR A 1078 15.91 -15.03 -23.21
CA THR A 1078 15.01 -15.72 -24.16
C THR A 1078 13.81 -16.30 -23.43
N SER A 1079 12.61 -15.98 -23.87
CA SER A 1079 11.40 -16.61 -23.38
C SER A 1079 11.42 -18.13 -23.64
N LYS A 1080 11.08 -18.90 -22.61
CA LYS A 1080 10.80 -20.33 -22.70
C LYS A 1080 9.48 -20.60 -23.44
N VAL A 1081 8.54 -19.66 -23.42
CA VAL A 1081 7.20 -19.80 -24.02
C VAL A 1081 7.23 -19.53 -25.53
N ASP A 1082 7.65 -18.35 -25.97
CA ASP A 1082 7.60 -17.93 -27.39
C ASP A 1082 8.95 -17.88 -28.11
N LYS A 1083 10.05 -18.21 -27.41
CA LYS A 1083 11.43 -18.29 -27.92
C LYS A 1083 12.01 -16.97 -28.43
N LYS A 1084 11.42 -15.82 -28.07
CA LYS A 1084 11.96 -14.49 -28.42
C LYS A 1084 12.83 -13.93 -27.29
N ASP A 1085 13.76 -13.06 -27.67
CA ASP A 1085 14.60 -12.32 -26.73
C ASP A 1085 13.94 -11.02 -26.26
N TYR A 1086 13.95 -10.79 -24.95
CA TYR A 1086 13.36 -9.61 -24.30
C TYR A 1086 14.40 -8.86 -23.45
N PRO A 1087 14.41 -7.51 -23.44
CA PRO A 1087 15.32 -6.71 -22.62
C PRO A 1087 15.08 -6.90 -21.11
N MET A 1088 16.11 -7.35 -20.40
CA MET A 1088 16.11 -7.53 -18.93
C MET A 1088 16.88 -6.42 -18.21
N ALA A 1089 17.68 -5.61 -18.92
CA ALA A 1089 18.23 -4.36 -18.41
C ALA A 1089 18.48 -3.40 -19.58
N PHE A 1090 18.10 -2.13 -19.43
CA PHE A 1090 18.35 -1.10 -20.44
C PHE A 1090 18.44 0.31 -19.84
N VAL A 1091 19.02 1.24 -20.61
CA VAL A 1091 19.13 2.67 -20.26
C VAL A 1091 18.56 3.57 -21.33
N LEU A 1092 18.19 4.79 -20.93
CA LEU A 1092 17.82 5.90 -21.82
C LEU A 1092 18.14 7.26 -21.18
N THR A 1093 17.97 8.31 -21.98
CA THR A 1093 18.04 9.71 -21.55
C THR A 1093 16.67 10.35 -21.70
N ALA A 1094 16.17 10.99 -20.64
CA ALA A 1094 14.88 11.70 -20.63
C ALA A 1094 15.11 13.18 -20.26
N GLY A 1095 15.06 14.07 -21.26
CA GLY A 1095 15.50 15.45 -21.09
C GLY A 1095 17.01 15.52 -20.85
N LYS A 1096 17.43 16.07 -19.71
CA LYS A 1096 18.83 16.02 -19.25
C LYS A 1096 19.14 14.83 -18.34
N GLY A 1097 18.12 14.13 -17.83
CA GLY A 1097 18.27 13.04 -16.87
C GLY A 1097 18.59 11.70 -17.51
N LYS A 1098 19.27 10.84 -16.75
CA LYS A 1098 19.56 9.45 -17.11
C LYS A 1098 18.57 8.51 -16.44
N VAL A 1099 18.22 7.43 -17.13
CA VAL A 1099 17.28 6.43 -16.64
C VAL A 1099 17.84 5.03 -16.83
N PHE A 1100 17.72 4.20 -15.79
CA PHE A 1100 18.01 2.77 -15.81
C PHE A 1100 16.73 1.98 -15.49
N HIS A 1101 16.46 0.94 -16.27
CA HIS A 1101 15.24 0.15 -16.15
C HIS A 1101 15.60 -1.33 -16.13
N CYS A 1102 15.11 -2.05 -15.12
CA CYS A 1102 15.31 -3.48 -14.95
C CYS A 1102 13.99 -4.12 -14.48
N PRO A 1103 13.30 -4.93 -15.31
CA PRO A 1103 12.07 -5.65 -14.91
C PRO A 1103 12.31 -6.81 -13.93
N LEU A 1104 13.55 -7.10 -13.55
CA LEU A 1104 13.86 -8.11 -12.53
C LEU A 1104 13.57 -7.59 -11.12
N GLY A 1105 13.25 -8.48 -10.19
CA GLY A 1105 12.99 -8.16 -8.78
C GLY A 1105 11.58 -8.45 -8.28
N HIS A 1106 10.92 -9.52 -8.75
CA HIS A 1106 9.56 -9.90 -8.33
C HIS A 1106 9.41 -10.10 -6.81
N ASP A 1107 10.39 -10.75 -6.17
CA ASP A 1107 10.42 -10.98 -4.74
C ASP A 1107 11.84 -10.88 -4.14
N VAL A 1108 11.97 -11.17 -2.84
CA VAL A 1108 13.27 -11.13 -2.13
C VAL A 1108 14.30 -12.12 -2.71
N ARG A 1109 13.86 -13.24 -3.31
CA ARG A 1109 14.73 -14.26 -3.92
C ARG A 1109 15.24 -13.80 -5.29
N ALA A 1110 14.45 -13.06 -6.05
CA ALA A 1110 14.88 -12.44 -7.31
C ALA A 1110 16.09 -11.50 -7.10
N PHE A 1111 16.12 -10.76 -5.99
CA PHE A 1111 17.27 -9.92 -5.60
C PHE A 1111 18.49 -10.71 -5.08
N ALA A 1112 18.38 -12.02 -4.82
CA ALA A 1112 19.50 -12.81 -4.29
C ALA A 1112 20.59 -13.08 -5.34
N ALA A 1113 20.23 -13.13 -6.64
CA ALA A 1113 21.18 -13.38 -7.72
C ALA A 1113 22.20 -12.23 -7.85
N GLU A 1114 23.50 -12.53 -7.77
CA GLU A 1114 24.59 -11.53 -7.77
C GLU A 1114 24.53 -10.59 -8.99
N GLY A 1115 24.23 -11.12 -10.18
CA GLY A 1115 24.05 -10.30 -11.38
C GLY A 1115 22.89 -9.30 -11.30
N VAL A 1116 21.80 -9.63 -10.60
CA VAL A 1116 20.69 -8.70 -10.34
C VAL A 1116 21.12 -7.62 -9.36
N GLN A 1117 21.84 -7.98 -8.30
CA GLN A 1117 22.39 -7.01 -7.35
C GLN A 1117 23.33 -6.01 -8.05
N GLU A 1118 24.23 -6.51 -8.90
CA GLU A 1118 25.22 -5.68 -9.57
C GLU A 1118 24.61 -4.77 -10.64
N LEU A 1119 23.58 -5.24 -11.36
CA LEU A 1119 22.79 -4.43 -12.29
C LEU A 1119 22.13 -3.24 -11.57
N PHE A 1120 21.41 -3.46 -10.46
CA PHE A 1120 20.76 -2.37 -9.72
C PHE A 1120 21.76 -1.42 -9.09
N ARG A 1121 22.83 -1.94 -8.49
CA ARG A 1121 23.88 -1.14 -7.84
C ARG A 1121 24.60 -0.23 -8.84
N ARG A 1122 25.13 -0.79 -9.93
CA ARG A 1122 25.84 -0.02 -10.95
C ARG A 1122 24.90 0.88 -11.76
N GLY A 1123 23.68 0.41 -12.04
CA GLY A 1123 22.65 1.21 -12.72
C GLY A 1123 22.28 2.47 -11.94
N THR A 1124 22.08 2.35 -10.63
CA THR A 1124 21.78 3.49 -9.74
C THR A 1124 22.94 4.48 -9.66
N ALA A 1125 24.19 4.01 -9.63
CA ALA A 1125 25.37 4.89 -9.68
C ALA A 1125 25.50 5.60 -11.05
N TRP A 1126 25.29 4.88 -12.15
CA TRP A 1126 25.44 5.43 -13.50
C TRP A 1126 24.41 6.53 -13.82
N VAL A 1127 23.16 6.39 -13.36
CA VAL A 1127 22.14 7.45 -13.55
C VAL A 1127 22.43 8.70 -12.74
N ALA A 1128 23.20 8.58 -11.65
CA ALA A 1128 23.74 9.71 -10.90
C ALA A 1128 25.02 10.31 -11.49
N GLY A 1129 25.54 9.76 -12.59
CA GLY A 1129 26.79 10.18 -13.21
C GLY A 1129 28.05 9.77 -12.44
N LYS A 1130 28.02 8.63 -11.73
CA LYS A 1130 29.15 8.05 -11.00
C LYS A 1130 29.63 6.74 -11.62
#